data_AF-A0A0E0H597-F1
#
_entry.id   AF-A0A0E0H597-F1
#
_cell.length_a   1.000
_cell.length_b   1.000
_cell.length_c   1.000
_cell.angle_alpha   90.00
_cell.angle_beta   90.00
_cell.angle_gamma   90.00
#
_symmetry.space_group_name_H-M   'P 1'
#
loop_
_entity.id
_entity.type
_entity.pdbx_description
1 polymer ?
#
loop_
_entity_poly.entity_id
_entity_poly.type
_entity_poly.pdbx_seq_one_letter_code
_entity_poly.pdbx_strand_id
1 'polypeptide(L)'
;MTVGVHLEKSQIARQVNRIQFTCGTQEPFPDASKEENVKNRRKSSYGEATISQHFTFSWMNGLLAKGANKPLNEDDIPDVGEEESAQHISRIFSNIIVKGNFPLTVSSICKAAFLLIWKKAALNATFGVLSVVASFVGAYLIKDFVGYLSGNNGFERGYSLVLVFVGAKAIETLAYRQWFFGSLQVYLRLRTSLISQVYQKVLYLSSQSRKKHTSGEIINYVSVDIERIVNVAWYVNMVFMMPIQITLATYILWKNLGLGSLAGIATTAIIMLCNIPFTRIQKRLHTGIMKAKDDRMDMTSEVIRSMKILKLQAWDIQYLRKLEYLRKGEHLWLWEFLRLKALLAFMFWGAPAVISIMTFASCILMGIPLTAGRVLSTLATVNILKEPIFSLPELLTAFAQGKVSADRIVSYLQEEEIRSDAIEEVAIDENEFSAEIDQGAFSWKTDAKIPTLQDIHVKIHKGMKVAVCGAVGSGKSSLLSCVLGEMPKVQGTVKVFGTKAYVPQSSWILSGTIRENILFGSPFETDRYERTIEACALVKDIGVFSDGDMTDIGERGTTMSGGQKQRIQIARAVYKDADVYLLDDPFSAVDPQTGRHLYKKCLMGVLRDKTVLYVTHQVEFLVDADLIMVMQNGRIAQAGKFQELQQNMAFGVIFGAHFCAVEQVCNAKGTSIYLSKHHAESEKIFEVGSNYWMASACHPRTGSKSKMESTQFMASIDQSVLDLETASTLSESTFSVMQFLGTILIISYVSWPVLIIFIPSILICIRYQRYYSLTATELARLSGIQKAPILHHFGETFYGAAIIRAFRQEDRFYRSNLSLLDNHSRPWFHLMAAVEWLSFRMNLLCNFVFGFSLVLLVRLPQGFVNPSIGGLVVMYAWNLNTQLSEATRNISRAEANMISVERILQYTKLPSEAPTITEGSKPPMAWPEFGMISISNLEDPVMFDGTIRGNLDPMNEYPDSRIWEVVDKCQLGNVVRSTEKKLDEIVIENGDNWSMGQRQLFCLGRILLRKSKILVLDEATASVDSATDRIIQEIIRQEFKDCTVLAIAHRMNTVIDSDLILVLGEGSILEYDAPTKLLQREDSTFSKLTKEYSQQSQHFKSSTAMHRMGSY
;
A
#
# COMPACT_ATOMS: atom_id res chain seq x y z
N MET A 1 22.63 16.05 -28.37
CA MET A 1 21.70 15.05 -27.81
C MET A 1 21.05 14.13 -28.86
N THR A 2 21.38 14.23 -30.15
CA THR A 2 20.79 13.38 -31.21
C THR A 2 21.66 12.21 -31.68
N VAL A 3 22.92 12.11 -31.22
CA VAL A 3 23.86 11.06 -31.68
C VAL A 3 23.81 9.77 -30.83
N GLY A 4 23.16 9.79 -29.67
CA GLY A 4 22.99 8.60 -28.82
C GLY A 4 21.83 7.69 -29.20
N VAL A 5 20.80 8.21 -29.88
CA VAL A 5 19.51 7.53 -30.08
C VAL A 5 19.54 6.48 -31.20
N HIS A 6 20.57 6.46 -32.06
CA HIS A 6 20.65 5.50 -33.17
C HIS A 6 21.45 4.22 -32.89
N LEU A 7 22.37 4.24 -31.91
CA LEU A 7 23.11 3.02 -31.52
C LEU A 7 22.34 2.14 -30.51
N GLU A 8 21.29 2.69 -29.89
CA GLU A 8 20.51 2.02 -28.85
C GLU A 8 19.46 1.04 -29.41
N LYS A 9 18.93 1.24 -30.63
CA LYS A 9 17.88 0.39 -31.20
C LYS A 9 18.28 -1.10 -31.31
N SER A 10 19.56 -1.42 -31.51
CA SER A 10 20.03 -2.81 -31.65
C SER A 10 20.25 -3.53 -30.32
N GLN A 11 20.55 -2.81 -29.24
CA GLN A 11 20.60 -3.36 -27.88
C GLN A 11 19.20 -3.41 -27.25
N ILE A 12 18.34 -2.43 -27.54
CA ILE A 12 16.94 -2.38 -27.12
C ILE A 12 16.14 -3.52 -27.75
N ALA A 13 16.36 -3.88 -29.02
CA ALA A 13 15.67 -5.02 -29.65
C ALA A 13 16.00 -6.38 -28.97
N ARG A 14 17.15 -6.51 -28.30
CA ARG A 14 17.49 -7.71 -27.51
C ARG A 14 16.89 -7.68 -26.10
N GLN A 15 16.62 -6.51 -25.53
CA GLN A 15 15.82 -6.37 -24.30
C GLN A 15 14.32 -6.58 -24.56
N VAL A 16 13.80 -6.13 -25.71
CA VAL A 16 12.38 -6.20 -26.12
C VAL A 16 11.84 -7.64 -26.19
N ASN A 17 12.67 -8.64 -26.51
CA ASN A 17 12.23 -10.05 -26.55
C ASN A 17 12.37 -10.81 -25.22
N ARG A 18 12.83 -10.17 -24.13
CA ARG A 18 12.97 -10.81 -22.81
C ARG A 18 12.14 -10.18 -21.70
N ILE A 19 11.41 -9.11 -21.99
CA ILE A 19 10.40 -8.54 -21.09
C ILE A 19 9.09 -9.32 -21.29
N GLN A 20 9.10 -10.62 -21.03
CA GLN A 20 7.93 -11.21 -20.39
C GLN A 20 7.95 -10.63 -18.98
N PHE A 21 6.82 -10.05 -18.53
CA PHE A 21 6.60 -9.78 -17.12
C PHE A 21 6.64 -11.10 -16.34
N THR A 22 7.83 -11.63 -16.12
CA THR A 22 8.15 -12.38 -14.92
C THR A 22 8.32 -11.31 -13.85
N CYS A 23 7.19 -10.74 -13.44
CA CYS A 23 7.06 -10.44 -12.01
C CYS A 23 7.42 -11.77 -11.38
N GLY A 24 8.60 -11.86 -10.73
CA GLY A 24 8.97 -13.07 -10.03
C GLY A 24 7.74 -13.51 -9.27
N THR A 25 7.41 -14.80 -9.39
CA THR A 25 6.66 -15.51 -8.34
C THR A 25 6.99 -14.81 -7.03
N GLN A 26 5.99 -14.18 -6.39
CA GLN A 26 6.17 -13.65 -5.05
C GLN A 26 6.87 -14.80 -4.33
N GLU A 27 8.14 -14.64 -3.95
CA GLU A 27 8.72 -15.70 -3.14
C GLU A 27 7.80 -15.77 -1.92
N PRO A 28 7.28 -16.97 -1.61
CA PRO A 28 6.40 -17.12 -0.47
C PRO A 28 7.07 -16.55 0.76
N PHE A 29 6.26 -16.19 1.77
CA PHE A 29 6.78 -15.91 3.10
C PHE A 29 7.84 -16.96 3.42
N PRO A 30 9.03 -16.58 3.94
CA PRO A 30 10.12 -17.51 4.09
C PRO A 30 9.63 -18.74 4.85
N ASP A 31 9.66 -19.87 4.13
CA ASP A 31 9.31 -21.21 4.58
C ASP A 31 9.85 -21.44 5.99
N ALA A 32 9.05 -22.02 6.90
CA ALA A 32 9.58 -22.47 8.20
C ALA A 32 10.69 -23.54 8.02
N SER A 33 10.70 -24.23 6.87
CA SER A 33 11.77 -25.15 6.47
C SER A 33 13.03 -24.44 5.93
N LYS A 34 12.96 -23.14 5.60
CA LYS A 34 14.12 -22.27 5.30
C LYS A 34 14.68 -21.57 6.54
N GLU A 35 14.22 -21.88 7.76
CA GLU A 35 14.85 -21.40 9.01
C GLU A 35 16.31 -21.89 9.16
N GLU A 36 16.74 -22.92 8.43
CA GLU A 36 18.16 -23.30 8.34
C GLU A 36 19.05 -22.31 7.56
N ASN A 37 18.48 -21.35 6.82
CA ASN A 37 19.26 -20.32 6.09
C ASN A 37 19.59 -19.06 6.91
N VAL A 38 19.31 -19.02 8.21
CA VAL A 38 19.94 -18.02 9.12
C VAL A 38 21.48 -18.16 9.14
N LYS A 39 22.02 -19.26 8.60
CA LYS A 39 23.47 -19.52 8.49
C LYS A 39 24.18 -18.93 7.26
N ASN A 40 23.48 -18.37 6.27
CA ASN A 40 24.13 -17.73 5.10
C ASN A 40 23.80 -16.23 5.02
N ARG A 41 24.12 -15.46 6.07
CA ARG A 41 24.17 -13.99 5.97
C ARG A 41 25.10 -13.61 4.81
N ARG A 42 24.60 -12.78 3.88
CA ARG A 42 25.40 -12.36 2.73
C ARG A 42 26.44 -11.38 3.28
N LYS A 43 27.71 -11.57 2.92
CA LYS A 43 28.78 -10.70 3.42
C LYS A 43 28.49 -9.24 3.06
N SER A 44 28.56 -8.36 4.05
CA SER A 44 28.40 -6.93 3.83
C SER A 44 29.70 -6.33 3.30
N SER A 45 29.71 -5.95 2.01
CA SER A 45 30.86 -5.26 1.41
C SER A 45 31.20 -3.94 2.09
N TYR A 46 30.21 -3.30 2.73
CA TYR A 46 30.42 -2.08 3.51
C TYR A 46 31.03 -2.39 4.88
N GLY A 47 30.54 -3.40 5.60
CA GLY A 47 31.06 -3.76 6.92
C GLY A 47 32.49 -4.29 6.93
N GLU A 48 32.92 -4.95 5.84
CA GLU A 48 34.30 -5.48 5.69
C GLU A 48 35.29 -4.47 5.09
N ALA A 49 34.83 -3.28 4.70
CA ALA A 49 35.67 -2.31 4.00
C ALA A 49 36.70 -1.66 4.93
N THR A 50 37.89 -1.37 4.39
CA THR A 50 38.91 -0.60 5.13
C THR A 50 38.57 0.90 5.12
N ILE A 51 39.18 1.67 6.05
CA ILE A 51 38.96 3.12 6.16
C ILE A 51 39.20 3.84 4.82
N SER A 52 40.24 3.45 4.06
CA SER A 52 40.53 4.06 2.76
C SER A 52 39.46 3.72 1.71
N GLN A 53 38.89 2.52 1.77
CA GLN A 53 37.81 2.11 0.88
C GLN A 53 36.51 2.85 1.21
N HIS A 54 36.24 3.17 2.48
CA HIS A 54 35.13 4.02 2.88
C HIS A 54 35.26 5.44 2.33
N PHE A 55 36.45 6.07 2.45
CA PHE A 55 36.66 7.42 1.92
C PHE A 55 36.54 7.50 0.40
N THR A 56 36.93 6.43 -0.32
CA THR A 56 36.93 6.39 -1.79
C THR A 56 35.74 5.66 -2.40
N PHE A 57 34.82 5.17 -1.58
CA PHE A 57 33.68 4.32 -1.94
C PHE A 57 34.05 3.06 -2.75
N SER A 58 35.31 2.62 -2.76
CA SER A 58 35.79 1.55 -3.65
C SER A 58 35.20 0.17 -3.34
N TRP A 59 34.60 0.00 -2.15
CA TRP A 59 33.86 -1.21 -1.79
C TRP A 59 32.65 -1.48 -2.72
N MET A 60 32.17 -0.46 -3.45
CA MET A 60 31.11 -0.61 -4.46
C MET A 60 31.58 -1.25 -5.78
N ASN A 61 32.89 -1.30 -6.04
CA ASN A 61 33.43 -1.76 -7.33
C ASN A 61 32.94 -3.18 -7.70
N GLY A 62 32.83 -4.08 -6.71
CA GLY A 62 32.39 -5.45 -6.95
C GLY A 62 30.93 -5.54 -7.41
N LEU A 63 30.04 -4.72 -6.84
CA LEU A 63 28.62 -4.71 -7.20
C LEU A 63 28.40 -4.04 -8.57
N LEU A 64 29.08 -2.91 -8.83
CA LEU A 64 29.03 -2.22 -10.13
C LEU A 64 29.55 -3.11 -11.26
N ALA A 65 30.60 -3.91 -11.01
CA ALA A 65 31.12 -4.85 -11.99
C ALA A 65 30.13 -5.97 -12.31
N LYS A 66 29.38 -6.47 -11.31
CA LYS A 66 28.32 -7.45 -11.53
C LYS A 66 27.17 -6.85 -12.35
N GLY A 67 26.66 -5.67 -11.95
CA GLY A 67 25.54 -5.02 -12.62
C GLY A 67 25.85 -4.53 -14.05
N ALA A 68 27.12 -4.29 -14.36
CA ALA A 68 27.55 -3.99 -15.73
C ALA A 68 27.57 -5.23 -16.65
N ASN A 69 27.77 -6.43 -16.08
CA ASN A 69 27.87 -7.68 -16.84
C ASN A 69 26.54 -8.41 -16.96
N LYS A 70 25.69 -8.35 -15.93
CA LYS A 70 24.37 -8.99 -15.90
C LYS A 70 23.34 -8.12 -15.17
N PRO A 71 22.04 -8.25 -15.49
CA PRO A 71 20.97 -7.71 -14.66
C PRO A 71 21.09 -8.23 -13.23
N LEU A 72 20.87 -7.34 -12.25
CA LEU A 72 20.98 -7.70 -10.84
C LEU A 72 19.70 -8.37 -10.34
N ASN A 73 19.84 -9.50 -9.68
CA ASN A 73 18.78 -10.12 -8.89
C ASN A 73 18.91 -9.73 -7.41
N GLU A 74 17.87 -9.99 -6.61
CA GLU A 74 17.87 -9.69 -5.17
C GLU A 74 19.01 -10.38 -4.40
N ASP A 75 19.41 -11.57 -4.86
CA ASP A 75 20.50 -12.37 -4.28
C ASP A 75 21.89 -11.82 -4.57
N ASP A 76 22.03 -11.01 -5.63
CA ASP A 76 23.31 -10.41 -6.00
C ASP A 76 23.69 -9.22 -5.11
N ILE A 77 22.71 -8.66 -4.38
CA ILE A 77 22.88 -7.46 -3.56
C ILE A 77 23.44 -7.85 -2.17
N PRO A 78 24.57 -7.28 -1.74
CA PRO A 78 25.12 -7.52 -0.41
C PRO A 78 24.20 -7.01 0.71
N ASP A 79 24.29 -7.62 1.89
CA ASP A 79 23.55 -7.13 3.06
C ASP A 79 24.12 -5.80 3.56
N VAL A 80 23.25 -5.02 4.22
CA VAL A 80 23.68 -3.82 4.95
C VAL A 80 24.58 -4.20 6.12
N GLY A 81 25.39 -3.25 6.60
CA GLY A 81 26.23 -3.48 7.78
C GLY A 81 25.38 -3.87 9.00
N GLU A 82 25.95 -4.61 9.96
CA GLU A 82 25.18 -5.06 11.14
C GLU A 82 24.59 -3.89 11.94
N GLU A 83 25.30 -2.76 12.02
CA GLU A 83 24.80 -1.54 12.67
C GLU A 83 23.64 -0.87 11.92
N GLU A 84 23.52 -1.13 10.63
CA GLU A 84 22.47 -0.62 9.75
C GLU A 84 21.29 -1.60 9.59
N SER A 85 21.37 -2.80 10.17
CA SER A 85 20.28 -3.78 10.13
C SER A 85 19.06 -3.33 10.94
N ALA A 86 17.87 -3.65 10.43
CA ALA A 86 16.60 -3.29 11.07
C ALA A 86 16.47 -3.88 12.47
N GLN A 87 16.94 -5.10 12.67
CA GLN A 87 16.92 -5.77 13.97
C GLN A 87 17.79 -5.06 15.00
N HIS A 88 19.01 -4.64 14.62
CA HIS A 88 19.90 -3.92 15.51
C HIS A 88 19.35 -2.54 15.88
N ILE A 89 18.89 -1.78 14.88
CA ILE A 89 18.32 -0.44 15.05
C ILE A 89 17.08 -0.47 15.95
N SER A 90 16.14 -1.38 15.68
CA SER A 90 14.93 -1.55 16.48
C SER A 90 15.27 -1.84 17.95
N ARG A 91 16.18 -2.79 18.21
CA ARG A 91 16.58 -3.18 19.56
C ARG A 91 17.17 -2.01 20.35
N ILE A 92 18.05 -1.22 19.74
CA ILE A 92 18.62 -0.03 20.39
C ILE A 92 17.52 0.99 20.69
N PHE A 93 16.62 1.23 19.73
CA PHE A 93 15.55 2.22 19.90
C PHE A 93 14.58 1.83 21.02
N SER A 94 14.12 0.58 21.06
CA SER A 94 13.27 0.07 22.13
C SER A 94 13.97 0.15 23.49
N ASN A 95 15.27 -0.15 23.57
CA ASN A 95 16.05 0.01 24.80
C ASN A 95 16.13 1.48 25.27
N ILE A 96 16.23 2.45 24.35
CA ILE A 96 16.25 3.88 24.68
C ILE A 96 14.89 4.32 25.23
N ILE A 97 13.79 3.87 24.61
CA ILE A 97 12.44 4.20 25.05
C ILE A 97 12.18 3.63 26.47
N VAL A 98 12.50 2.35 26.68
CA VAL A 98 12.29 1.65 27.96
C VAL A 98 13.15 2.25 29.07
N LYS A 99 14.46 2.46 28.84
CA LYS A 99 15.37 3.02 29.85
C LYS A 99 15.08 4.50 30.15
N GLY A 100 14.60 5.25 29.16
CA GLY A 100 14.33 6.67 29.32
C GLY A 100 13.05 7.00 30.09
N ASN A 101 12.21 6.00 30.37
CA ASN A 101 10.89 6.15 31.01
C ASN A 101 10.08 7.32 30.40
N PHE A 102 10.20 7.45 29.08
CA PHE A 102 9.75 8.61 28.33
C PHE A 102 8.21 8.61 28.29
N PRO A 103 7.52 9.69 28.74
CA PRO A 103 6.09 9.80 28.51
C PRO A 103 5.86 9.81 26.99
N LEU A 104 4.92 9.02 26.46
CA LEU A 104 4.58 8.97 25.03
C LEU A 104 4.07 10.34 24.59
N THR A 105 4.98 11.26 24.26
CA THR A 105 4.69 12.61 23.78
C THR A 105 5.62 12.90 22.60
N VAL A 106 5.26 13.88 21.77
CA VAL A 106 6.01 14.25 20.57
C VAL A 106 7.46 14.58 20.93
N SER A 107 7.65 15.32 22.04
CA SER A 107 8.97 15.67 22.54
C SER A 107 9.81 14.44 22.93
N SER A 108 9.19 13.41 23.51
CA SER A 108 9.86 12.19 23.95
C SER A 108 10.31 11.30 22.80
N ILE A 109 9.44 11.05 21.82
CA ILE A 109 9.80 10.23 20.65
C ILE A 109 10.87 10.95 19.82
N CYS A 110 10.76 12.26 19.64
CA CYS A 110 11.80 13.06 18.99
C CYS A 110 13.12 13.04 19.78
N LYS A 111 13.08 13.07 21.12
CA LYS A 111 14.28 12.92 21.97
C LYS A 111 14.90 11.54 21.83
N ALA A 112 14.11 10.47 21.88
CA ALA A 112 14.61 9.11 21.68
C ALA A 112 15.22 8.93 20.28
N ALA A 113 14.56 9.46 19.26
CA ALA A 113 15.05 9.44 17.88
C ALA A 113 16.37 10.21 17.74
N PHE A 114 16.48 11.38 18.39
CA PHE A 114 17.72 12.15 18.45
C PHE A 114 18.84 11.38 19.18
N LEU A 115 18.55 10.77 20.33
CA LEU A 115 19.50 9.95 21.10
C LEU A 115 19.99 8.71 20.33
N LEU A 116 19.18 8.17 19.43
CA LEU A 116 19.59 7.07 18.55
C LEU A 116 20.68 7.50 17.56
N ILE A 117 20.58 8.73 17.02
CA ILE A 117 21.42 9.18 15.91
C ILE A 117 22.55 10.14 16.30
N TRP A 118 22.53 10.72 17.50
CA TRP A 118 23.36 11.90 17.83
C TRP A 118 24.86 11.72 17.56
N LYS A 119 25.42 10.53 17.83
CA LYS A 119 26.85 10.24 17.58
C LYS A 119 27.19 10.35 16.09
N LYS A 120 26.39 9.70 15.23
CA LYS A 120 26.57 9.75 13.78
C LYS A 120 26.23 11.13 13.22
N ALA A 121 25.19 11.78 13.74
CA ALA A 121 24.82 13.13 13.34
C ALA A 121 25.91 14.16 13.68
N ALA A 122 26.56 14.06 14.85
CA ALA A 122 27.67 14.93 15.25
C ALA A 122 28.89 14.74 14.35
N LEU A 123 29.30 13.49 14.09
CA LEU A 123 30.38 13.20 13.14
C LEU A 123 30.04 13.76 11.75
N ASN A 124 28.81 13.55 11.27
CA ASN A 124 28.36 14.06 10.00
C ASN A 124 28.38 15.59 9.92
N ALA A 125 27.98 16.27 11.00
CA ALA A 125 28.06 17.72 11.11
C ALA A 125 29.52 18.22 11.02
N THR A 126 30.51 17.49 11.57
CA THR A 126 31.91 17.91 11.41
C THR A 126 32.37 17.91 9.95
N PHE A 127 31.97 16.90 9.15
CA PHE A 127 32.26 16.88 7.71
C PHE A 127 31.55 18.02 6.97
N GLY A 128 30.31 18.35 7.34
CA GLY A 128 29.61 19.49 6.77
C GLY A 128 30.33 20.82 7.05
N VAL A 129 30.79 21.06 8.30
CA VAL A 129 31.51 22.29 8.65
C VAL A 129 32.83 22.37 7.89
N LEU A 130 33.56 21.26 7.82
CA LEU A 130 34.81 21.18 7.08
C LEU A 130 34.61 21.50 5.59
N SER A 131 33.55 20.96 4.99
CA SER A 131 33.18 21.26 3.60
C SER A 131 32.86 22.73 3.40
N VAL A 132 32.10 23.35 4.32
CA VAL A 132 31.77 24.77 4.25
C VAL A 132 33.02 25.64 4.35
N VAL A 133 33.86 25.42 5.36
CA VAL A 133 35.07 26.24 5.54
C VAL A 133 35.99 26.12 4.32
N ALA A 134 36.15 24.91 3.78
CA ALA A 134 36.97 24.68 2.60
C ALA A 134 36.43 25.36 1.32
N SER A 135 35.11 25.44 1.14
CA SER A 135 34.52 26.06 -0.06
C SER A 135 34.76 27.57 -0.16
N PHE A 136 34.90 28.26 0.98
CA PHE A 136 35.19 29.70 1.04
C PHE A 136 36.68 30.04 0.83
N VAL A 137 37.59 29.06 0.91
CA VAL A 137 39.02 29.27 0.66
C VAL A 137 39.25 29.84 -0.75
N GLY A 138 38.52 29.31 -1.74
CA GLY A 138 38.61 29.81 -3.12
C GLY A 138 38.24 31.28 -3.22
N ALA A 139 37.09 31.67 -2.67
CA ALA A 139 36.64 33.06 -2.67
C ALA A 139 37.63 33.98 -1.95
N TYR A 140 38.18 33.56 -0.81
CA TYR A 140 39.15 34.35 -0.03
C TYR A 140 40.48 34.57 -0.76
N LEU A 141 41.04 33.52 -1.38
CA LEU A 141 42.38 33.56 -1.99
C LEU A 141 42.42 34.08 -3.43
N ILE A 142 41.28 34.17 -4.13
CA ILE A 142 41.24 34.70 -5.52
C ILE A 142 41.91 36.08 -5.63
N LYS A 143 41.72 36.95 -4.63
CA LYS A 143 42.35 38.28 -4.60
C LYS A 143 43.87 38.20 -4.58
N ASP A 144 44.42 37.33 -3.75
CA ASP A 144 45.87 37.14 -3.60
C ASP A 144 46.48 36.47 -4.85
N PHE A 145 45.72 35.57 -5.49
CA PHE A 145 46.11 34.96 -6.77
C PHE A 145 46.14 35.96 -7.92
N VAL A 146 45.13 36.83 -8.04
CA VAL A 146 45.13 37.92 -9.03
C VAL A 146 46.28 38.91 -8.76
N GLY A 147 46.56 39.18 -7.49
CA GLY A 147 47.74 39.96 -7.07
C GLY A 147 49.05 39.34 -7.53
N TYR A 148 49.22 38.02 -7.38
CA TYR A 148 50.39 37.28 -7.88
C TYR A 148 50.55 37.44 -9.40
N LEU A 149 49.47 37.28 -10.17
CA LEU A 149 49.50 37.44 -11.64
C LEU A 149 49.86 38.89 -12.07
N SER A 150 49.60 39.89 -11.24
CA SER A 150 49.86 41.31 -11.54
C SER A 150 51.31 41.77 -11.31
N GLY A 151 52.15 40.98 -10.65
CA GLY A 151 53.60 41.19 -10.58
C GLY A 151 54.23 41.19 -9.19
N ASN A 152 55.50 40.79 -9.16
CA ASN A 152 56.48 40.87 -8.07
C ASN A 152 56.48 39.77 -6.99
N ASN A 153 56.42 38.49 -7.38
CA ASN A 153 56.62 37.35 -6.48
C ASN A 153 57.27 36.15 -7.19
N GLY A 154 58.15 35.41 -6.49
CA GLY A 154 58.82 34.23 -7.03
C GLY A 154 57.86 33.06 -7.30
N PHE A 155 58.28 32.13 -8.17
CA PHE A 155 57.50 30.94 -8.55
C PHE A 155 57.04 30.10 -7.34
N GLU A 156 57.82 30.09 -6.25
CA GLU A 156 57.46 29.39 -5.01
C GLU A 156 56.13 29.87 -4.41
N ARG A 157 55.87 31.19 -4.44
CA ARG A 157 54.60 31.75 -3.96
C ARG A 157 53.43 31.32 -4.86
N GLY A 158 53.65 31.28 -6.17
CA GLY A 158 52.66 30.79 -7.14
C GLY A 158 52.29 29.33 -6.89
N TYR A 159 53.27 28.44 -6.81
CA TYR A 159 53.04 27.02 -6.54
C TYR A 159 52.43 26.77 -5.15
N SER A 160 52.79 27.57 -4.13
CA SER A 160 52.16 27.49 -2.80
C SER A 160 50.66 27.81 -2.86
N LEU A 161 50.25 28.82 -3.63
CA LEU A 161 48.83 29.14 -3.83
C LEU A 161 48.11 27.99 -4.54
N VAL A 162 48.71 27.42 -5.59
CA VAL A 162 48.13 26.26 -6.29
C VAL A 162 47.93 25.07 -5.34
N LEU A 163 48.92 24.76 -4.51
CA LEU A 163 48.83 23.69 -3.51
C LEU A 163 47.65 23.93 -2.55
N VAL A 164 47.47 25.16 -2.07
CA VAL A 164 46.36 25.52 -1.18
C VAL A 164 45.01 25.45 -1.89
N PHE A 165 44.89 25.94 -3.13
CA PHE A 165 43.65 25.82 -3.91
C PHE A 165 43.26 24.37 -4.16
N VAL A 166 44.19 23.54 -4.65
CA VAL A 166 43.93 22.13 -4.95
C VAL A 166 43.67 21.33 -3.67
N GLY A 167 44.45 21.58 -2.61
CA GLY A 167 44.27 20.95 -1.30
C GLY A 167 42.92 21.29 -0.68
N ALA A 168 42.54 22.57 -0.66
CA ALA A 168 41.24 23.02 -0.16
C ALA A 168 40.10 22.42 -0.98
N LYS A 169 40.21 22.37 -2.32
CA LYS A 169 39.18 21.76 -3.17
C LYS A 169 39.06 20.25 -2.97
N ALA A 170 40.18 19.55 -2.75
CA ALA A 170 40.18 18.12 -2.42
C ALA A 170 39.50 17.84 -1.07
N ILE A 171 39.79 18.65 -0.05
CA ILE A 171 39.15 18.56 1.28
C ILE A 171 37.66 18.87 1.18
N GLU A 172 37.28 19.96 0.49
CA GLU A 172 35.88 20.34 0.26
C GLU A 172 35.11 19.19 -0.39
N THR A 173 35.62 18.67 -1.50
CA THR A 173 34.95 17.59 -2.24
C THR A 173 34.86 16.29 -1.44
N LEU A 174 35.90 15.90 -0.70
CA LEU A 174 35.85 14.69 0.12
C LEU A 174 34.88 14.83 1.29
N ALA A 175 34.97 15.95 2.03
CA ALA A 175 34.12 16.23 3.17
C ALA A 175 32.65 16.31 2.78
N TYR A 176 32.34 16.94 1.63
CA TYR A 176 30.98 16.99 1.11
C TYR A 176 30.38 15.61 0.83
N ARG A 177 31.14 14.69 0.20
CA ARG A 177 30.66 13.33 -0.10
C ARG A 177 30.43 12.50 1.16
N GLN A 178 31.34 12.62 2.13
CA GLN A 178 31.18 11.95 3.42
C GLN A 178 30.00 12.51 4.21
N TRP A 179 29.79 13.83 4.18
CA TRP A 179 28.62 14.47 4.77
C TRP A 179 27.30 14.03 4.11
N PHE A 180 27.28 13.93 2.79
CA PHE A 180 26.08 13.51 2.05
C PHE A 180 25.73 12.05 2.39
N PHE A 181 26.70 11.13 2.31
CA PHE A 181 26.48 9.72 2.63
C PHE A 181 26.17 9.49 4.12
N GLY A 182 26.81 10.22 5.03
CA GLY A 182 26.50 10.14 6.45
C GLY A 182 25.08 10.62 6.78
N SER A 183 24.59 11.66 6.10
CA SER A 183 23.20 12.13 6.22
C SER A 183 22.21 11.05 5.79
N LEU A 184 22.54 10.28 4.75
CA LEU A 184 21.74 9.16 4.28
C LEU A 184 21.65 8.01 5.30
N GLN A 185 22.76 7.70 5.99
CA GLN A 185 22.76 6.69 7.05
C GLN A 185 21.88 7.10 8.23
N VAL A 186 21.92 8.38 8.59
CA VAL A 186 21.04 8.94 9.63
C VAL A 186 19.57 8.82 9.20
N TYR A 187 19.26 9.14 7.94
CA TYR A 187 17.93 8.96 7.36
C TYR A 187 17.46 7.49 7.52
N LEU A 188 18.28 6.52 7.11
CA LEU A 188 17.92 5.11 7.15
C LEU A 188 17.62 4.63 8.58
N ARG A 189 18.47 5.02 9.54
CA ARG A 189 18.29 4.65 10.95
C ARG A 189 16.99 5.18 11.54
N LEU A 190 16.67 6.45 11.27
CA LEU A 190 15.40 7.04 11.73
C LEU A 190 14.20 6.34 11.09
N ARG A 191 14.21 6.14 9.77
CA ARG A 191 13.12 5.48 9.03
C ARG A 191 12.84 4.09 9.59
N THR A 192 13.86 3.25 9.70
CA THR A 192 13.71 1.88 10.18
C THR A 192 13.23 1.81 11.62
N SER A 193 13.74 2.70 12.50
CA SER A 193 13.28 2.77 13.89
C SER A 193 11.81 3.15 14.02
N LEU A 194 11.35 4.18 13.30
CA LEU A 194 9.95 4.62 13.33
C LEU A 194 9.00 3.58 12.74
N ILE A 195 9.33 2.97 11.59
CA ILE A 195 8.48 1.94 10.99
C ILE A 195 8.36 0.73 11.93
N SER A 196 9.46 0.32 12.56
CA SER A 196 9.45 -0.80 13.51
C SER A 196 8.55 -0.54 14.72
N GLN A 197 8.50 0.69 15.24
CA GLN A 197 7.60 1.04 16.36
C GLN A 197 6.14 1.12 15.93
N VAL A 198 5.84 1.72 14.77
CA VAL A 198 4.46 1.74 14.26
C VAL A 198 3.97 0.31 14.03
N TYR A 199 4.81 -0.58 13.49
CA TYR A 199 4.47 -1.99 13.33
C TYR A 199 4.22 -2.69 14.66
N GLN A 200 5.07 -2.45 15.66
CA GLN A 200 4.86 -2.98 17.01
C GLN A 200 3.51 -2.49 17.59
N LYS A 201 3.18 -1.22 17.42
CA LYS A 201 1.90 -0.66 17.86
C LYS A 201 0.70 -1.34 17.21
N VAL A 202 0.75 -1.62 15.90
CA VAL A 202 -0.33 -2.32 15.18
C VAL A 202 -0.65 -3.68 15.82
N LEU A 203 0.38 -4.43 16.25
CA LEU A 203 0.20 -5.75 16.87
C LEU A 203 -0.51 -5.71 18.23
N TYR A 204 -0.41 -4.60 18.97
CA TYR A 204 -0.97 -4.47 20.32
C TYR A 204 -2.16 -3.49 20.41
N LEU A 205 -2.55 -2.86 19.31
CA LEU A 205 -3.64 -1.89 19.28
C LEU A 205 -4.98 -2.53 19.67
N SER A 206 -5.69 -1.89 20.61
CA SER A 206 -7.01 -2.32 21.05
C SER A 206 -8.02 -2.37 19.90
N SER A 207 -8.99 -3.28 19.99
CA SER A 207 -10.02 -3.42 18.95
C SER A 207 -10.92 -2.18 18.82
N GLN A 208 -11.04 -1.36 19.87
CA GLN A 208 -11.75 -0.08 19.83
C GLN A 208 -10.93 0.99 19.09
N SER A 209 -9.67 1.20 19.47
CA SER A 209 -8.78 2.16 18.78
C SER A 209 -8.55 1.76 17.33
N ARG A 210 -8.53 0.46 17.02
CA ARG A 210 -8.43 -0.05 15.65
C ARG A 210 -9.61 0.38 14.78
N LYS A 211 -10.83 0.48 15.31
CA LYS A 211 -12.00 0.96 14.56
C LYS A 211 -11.98 2.48 14.30
N LYS A 212 -11.20 3.25 15.07
CA LYS A 212 -11.03 4.69 14.82
C LYS A 212 -10.15 4.98 13.61
N HIS A 213 -9.27 4.03 13.28
CA HIS A 213 -8.30 4.15 12.21
C HIS A 213 -8.65 3.23 11.06
N THR A 214 -8.31 3.63 9.84
CA THR A 214 -8.43 2.76 8.66
C THR A 214 -7.08 2.11 8.35
N SER A 215 -7.10 1.01 7.60
CA SER A 215 -5.87 0.39 7.09
C SER A 215 -5.09 1.37 6.18
N GLY A 216 -5.82 2.17 5.39
CA GLY A 216 -5.25 3.22 4.55
C GLY A 216 -4.53 4.32 5.33
N GLU A 217 -5.04 4.73 6.49
CA GLU A 217 -4.36 5.69 7.37
C GLU A 217 -3.02 5.15 7.88
N ILE A 218 -2.95 3.87 8.26
CA ILE A 218 -1.71 3.26 8.73
C ILE A 218 -0.69 3.13 7.60
N ILE A 219 -1.15 2.74 6.41
CA ILE A 219 -0.30 2.73 5.21
C ILE A 219 0.23 4.15 4.93
N ASN A 220 -0.59 5.18 5.11
CA ASN A 220 -0.16 6.58 4.98
C ASN A 220 0.85 7.00 6.06
N TYR A 221 0.69 6.54 7.30
CA TYR A 221 1.69 6.79 8.36
C TYR A 221 3.06 6.27 7.94
N VAL A 222 3.12 5.04 7.42
CA VAL A 222 4.37 4.39 7.01
C VAL A 222 4.95 4.98 5.72
N SER A 223 4.12 5.23 4.71
CA SER A 223 4.56 5.60 3.37
C SER A 223 4.79 7.10 3.16
N VAL A 224 4.14 7.97 3.95
CA VAL A 224 4.14 9.43 3.79
C VAL A 224 4.59 10.15 5.06
N ASP A 225 3.94 9.92 6.20
CA ASP A 225 4.21 10.72 7.40
C ASP A 225 5.60 10.43 7.99
N ILE A 226 6.04 9.16 8.04
CA ILE A 226 7.42 8.83 8.43
C ILE A 226 8.43 9.46 7.47
N GLU A 227 8.19 9.41 6.15
CA GLU A 227 9.09 10.04 5.16
C GLU A 227 9.24 11.55 5.42
N ARG A 228 8.13 12.24 5.73
CA ARG A 228 8.16 13.68 6.08
C ARG A 228 8.96 13.95 7.35
N ILE A 229 8.85 13.11 8.37
CA ILE A 229 9.62 13.25 9.62
C ILE A 229 11.11 13.05 9.35
N VAL A 230 11.46 11.98 8.64
CA VAL A 230 12.87 11.66 8.39
C VAL A 230 13.52 12.69 7.46
N ASN A 231 12.77 13.25 6.51
CA ASN A 231 13.23 14.35 5.66
C ASN A 231 13.66 15.59 6.46
N VAL A 232 13.08 15.86 7.64
CA VAL A 232 13.55 16.94 8.52
C VAL A 232 15.00 16.73 8.94
N ALA A 233 15.43 15.48 9.19
CA ALA A 233 16.79 15.18 9.62
C ALA A 233 17.85 15.55 8.56
N TRP A 234 17.49 15.47 7.26
CA TRP A 234 18.33 15.97 6.17
C TRP A 234 18.63 17.47 6.34
N TYR A 235 17.58 18.23 6.58
CA TYR A 235 17.62 19.67 6.68
C TYR A 235 18.20 20.20 7.99
N VAL A 236 18.18 19.42 9.08
CA VAL A 236 18.77 19.83 10.38
C VAL A 236 20.25 20.21 10.23
N ASN A 237 21.02 19.47 9.43
CA ASN A 237 22.42 19.83 9.18
C ASN A 237 22.54 21.22 8.53
N MET A 238 21.63 21.57 7.63
CA MET A 238 21.61 22.88 6.98
C MET A 238 21.38 24.03 7.97
N VAL A 239 20.53 23.83 8.99
CA VAL A 239 20.26 24.83 10.03
C VAL A 239 21.54 25.24 10.77
N PHE A 240 22.42 24.28 11.06
CA PHE A 240 23.69 24.57 11.75
C PHE A 240 24.76 25.14 10.82
N MET A 241 24.77 24.74 9.54
CA MET A 241 25.74 25.26 8.55
C MET A 241 25.45 26.70 8.14
N MET A 242 24.17 27.07 8.02
CA MET A 242 23.76 28.36 7.47
C MET A 242 24.36 29.58 8.23
N PRO A 243 24.34 29.64 9.57
CA PRO A 243 25.00 30.73 10.31
C PRO A 243 26.51 30.82 10.04
N ILE A 244 27.20 29.68 9.93
CA ILE A 244 28.63 29.61 9.65
C ILE A 244 28.92 30.15 8.23
N GLN A 245 28.10 29.75 7.25
CA GLN A 245 28.21 30.24 5.87
C GLN A 245 27.98 31.75 5.78
N ILE A 246 26.93 32.26 6.42
CA ILE A 246 26.59 33.70 6.42
C ILE A 246 27.70 34.51 7.10
N THR A 247 28.17 34.08 8.28
CA THR A 247 29.23 34.79 9.01
C THR A 247 30.53 34.83 8.22
N LEU A 248 30.94 33.72 7.60
CA LEU A 248 32.14 33.66 6.78
C LEU A 248 32.01 34.50 5.49
N ALA A 249 30.85 34.47 4.83
CA ALA A 249 30.56 35.29 3.67
C ALA A 249 30.59 36.79 4.00
N THR A 250 29.91 37.21 5.07
CA THR A 250 29.90 38.59 5.54
C THR A 250 31.30 39.06 5.92
N TYR A 251 32.10 38.21 6.57
CA TYR A 251 33.48 38.52 6.90
C TYR A 251 34.34 38.76 5.65
N ILE A 252 34.24 37.90 4.63
CA ILE A 252 34.99 38.05 3.37
C ILE A 252 34.53 39.30 2.62
N LEU A 253 33.22 39.56 2.54
CA LEU A 253 32.67 40.77 1.91
C LEU A 253 33.15 42.04 2.61
N TRP A 254 33.08 42.10 3.94
CA TRP A 254 33.56 43.23 4.74
C TRP A 254 35.05 43.47 4.54
N LYS A 255 35.87 42.41 4.55
CA LYS A 255 37.31 42.51 4.32
C LYS A 255 37.66 43.04 2.92
N ASN A 256 36.87 42.72 1.91
CA ASN A 256 37.12 43.11 0.53
C ASN A 256 36.59 44.50 0.17
N LEU A 257 35.41 44.87 0.69
CA LEU A 257 34.65 46.03 0.26
C LEU A 257 34.39 47.07 1.37
N GLY A 258 34.74 46.79 2.63
CA GLY A 258 34.46 47.68 3.76
C GLY A 258 32.97 48.02 3.87
N LEU A 259 32.65 49.32 4.05
CA LEU A 259 31.26 49.79 4.15
C LEU A 259 30.39 49.43 2.93
N GLY A 260 31.00 49.25 1.74
CA GLY A 260 30.29 48.82 0.53
C GLY A 260 29.63 47.45 0.64
N SER A 261 30.07 46.57 1.55
CA SER A 261 29.43 45.27 1.76
C SER A 261 28.03 45.37 2.38
N LEU A 262 27.73 46.47 3.08
CA LEU A 262 26.41 46.70 3.69
C LEU A 262 25.32 46.81 2.62
N ALA A 263 25.62 47.44 1.48
CA ALA A 263 24.69 47.53 0.35
C ALA A 263 24.37 46.14 -0.24
N GLY A 264 25.37 45.27 -0.34
CA GLY A 264 25.18 43.89 -0.80
C GLY A 264 24.34 43.06 0.17
N ILE A 265 24.62 43.16 1.48
CA ILE A 265 23.86 42.47 2.53
C ILE A 265 22.42 43.00 2.58
N ALA A 266 22.21 44.31 2.47
CA ALA A 266 20.88 44.92 2.42
C ALA A 266 20.09 44.47 1.19
N THR A 267 20.73 44.48 0.00
CA THR A 267 20.10 43.98 -1.23
C THR A 267 19.71 42.51 -1.11
N THR A 268 20.58 41.70 -0.51
CA THR A 268 20.33 40.28 -0.24
C THR A 268 19.14 40.10 0.71
N ALA A 269 19.06 40.88 1.79
CA ALA A 269 17.94 40.85 2.72
C ALA A 269 16.62 41.29 2.05
N ILE A 270 16.64 42.29 1.17
CA ILE A 270 15.45 42.74 0.42
C ILE A 270 14.96 41.63 -0.51
N ILE A 271 15.85 41.01 -1.30
CA ILE A 271 15.50 39.89 -2.18
C ILE A 271 14.90 38.74 -1.37
N MET A 272 15.46 38.44 -0.19
CA MET A 272 14.93 37.43 0.72
C MET A 272 13.51 37.77 1.20
N LEU A 273 13.26 39.01 1.63
CA LEU A 273 11.93 39.47 2.06
C LEU A 273 10.91 39.42 0.92
N CYS A 274 11.33 39.77 -0.31
CA CYS A 274 10.48 39.70 -1.50
C CYS A 274 10.04 38.27 -1.83
N ASN A 275 10.81 37.23 -1.48
CA ASN A 275 10.46 35.83 -1.77
C ASN A 275 9.40 35.24 -0.81
N ILE A 276 9.20 35.84 0.37
CA ILE A 276 8.23 35.37 1.38
C ILE A 276 6.79 35.31 0.83
N PRO A 277 6.21 36.37 0.21
CA PRO A 277 4.86 36.31 -0.32
C PRO A 277 4.71 35.26 -1.43
N PHE A 278 5.70 35.13 -2.34
CA PHE A 278 5.67 34.12 -3.38
C PHE A 278 5.66 32.70 -2.80
N THR A 279 6.44 32.45 -1.75
CA THR A 279 6.46 31.16 -1.04
C THR A 279 5.08 30.84 -0.45
N ARG A 280 4.37 31.82 0.11
CA ARG A 280 3.00 31.63 0.65
C ARG A 280 2.00 31.29 -0.45
N ILE A 281 2.09 31.98 -1.60
CA ILE A 281 1.24 31.70 -2.76
C ILE A 281 1.55 30.31 -3.31
N GLN A 282 2.83 29.96 -3.45
CA GLN A 282 3.28 28.64 -3.90
C GLN A 282 2.73 27.52 -3.01
N LYS A 283 2.75 27.70 -1.69
CA LYS A 283 2.16 26.74 -0.75
C LYS A 283 0.64 26.59 -0.95
N ARG A 284 -0.08 27.70 -1.16
CA ARG A 284 -1.53 27.66 -1.43
C ARG A 284 -1.85 26.93 -2.73
N LEU A 285 -1.13 27.24 -3.81
CA LEU A 285 -1.28 26.58 -5.11
C LEU A 285 -0.97 25.09 -5.01
N HIS A 286 0.12 24.72 -4.33
CA HIS A 286 0.48 23.32 -4.12
C HIS A 286 -0.59 22.55 -3.34
N THR A 287 -1.21 23.18 -2.33
CA THR A 287 -2.33 22.57 -1.58
C THR A 287 -3.57 22.40 -2.47
N GLY A 288 -3.84 23.36 -3.36
CA GLY A 288 -4.92 23.27 -4.35
C GLY A 288 -4.72 22.14 -5.37
N ILE A 289 -3.48 21.96 -5.87
CA ILE A 289 -3.11 20.84 -6.74
C ILE A 289 -3.35 19.51 -6.05
N MET A 290 -2.86 19.35 -4.81
CA MET A 290 -3.01 18.09 -4.09
C MET A 290 -4.49 17.74 -3.88
N LYS A 291 -5.32 18.72 -3.50
CA LYS A 291 -6.77 18.49 -3.36
C LYS A 291 -7.43 18.05 -4.68
N ALA A 292 -7.20 18.77 -5.77
CA ALA A 292 -7.78 18.43 -7.08
C ALA A 292 -7.28 17.07 -7.60
N LYS A 293 -6.02 16.74 -7.30
CA LYS A 293 -5.42 15.45 -7.62
C LYS A 293 -6.03 14.32 -6.81
N ASP A 294 -6.23 14.51 -5.51
CA ASP A 294 -6.86 13.53 -4.61
C ASP A 294 -8.30 13.24 -5.09
N ASP A 295 -9.10 14.28 -5.36
CA ASP A 295 -10.47 14.14 -5.89
C ASP A 295 -10.50 13.30 -7.20
N ARG A 296 -9.53 13.51 -8.11
CA ARG A 296 -9.39 12.71 -9.35
C ARG A 296 -8.95 11.28 -9.05
N MET A 297 -7.99 11.10 -8.16
CA MET A 297 -7.40 9.80 -7.83
C MET A 297 -8.44 8.89 -7.17
N ASP A 298 -9.23 9.41 -6.24
CA ASP A 298 -10.31 8.71 -5.57
C ASP A 298 -11.31 8.16 -6.61
N MET A 299 -11.79 9.03 -7.51
CA MET A 299 -12.68 8.63 -8.60
C MET A 299 -12.03 7.61 -9.56
N THR A 300 -10.73 7.76 -9.85
CA THR A 300 -10.01 6.83 -10.74
C THR A 300 -9.90 5.43 -10.11
N SER A 301 -9.61 5.37 -8.81
CA SER A 301 -9.54 4.11 -8.06
C SER A 301 -10.89 3.42 -8.01
N GLU A 302 -11.97 4.18 -7.75
CA GLU A 302 -13.33 3.68 -7.76
C GLU A 302 -13.72 3.08 -9.12
N VAL A 303 -13.38 3.77 -10.21
CA VAL A 303 -13.63 3.30 -11.59
C VAL A 303 -12.91 1.99 -11.89
N ILE A 304 -11.63 1.86 -11.49
CA ILE A 304 -10.86 0.66 -11.80
C ILE A 304 -11.30 -0.51 -10.90
N ARG A 305 -11.58 -0.27 -9.62
CA ARG A 305 -12.09 -1.29 -8.67
C ARG A 305 -13.40 -1.90 -9.15
N SER A 306 -14.27 -1.07 -9.74
CA SER A 306 -15.60 -1.46 -10.20
C SER A 306 -15.70 -1.60 -11.72
N MET A 307 -14.58 -1.77 -12.44
CA MET A 307 -14.53 -1.81 -13.90
C MET A 307 -15.51 -2.81 -14.50
N LYS A 308 -15.63 -4.00 -13.88
CA LYS A 308 -16.57 -5.05 -14.32
C LYS A 308 -18.02 -4.56 -14.31
N ILE A 309 -18.45 -3.90 -13.23
CA ILE A 309 -19.82 -3.41 -13.10
C ILE A 309 -20.05 -2.22 -14.00
N LEU A 310 -19.08 -1.33 -14.13
CA LEU A 310 -19.16 -0.20 -15.06
C LEU A 310 -19.32 -0.68 -16.51
N LYS A 311 -18.59 -1.73 -16.91
CA LYS A 311 -18.75 -2.36 -18.23
C LYS A 311 -20.10 -3.07 -18.39
N LEU A 312 -20.52 -3.86 -17.40
CA LEU A 312 -21.83 -4.52 -17.40
C LEU A 312 -23.00 -3.52 -17.50
N GLN A 313 -22.86 -2.36 -16.85
CA GLN A 313 -23.85 -1.30 -16.88
C GLN A 313 -23.65 -0.32 -18.05
N ALA A 314 -22.58 -0.43 -18.84
CA ALA A 314 -22.20 0.52 -19.90
C ALA A 314 -22.10 1.98 -19.40
N TRP A 315 -21.47 2.17 -18.24
CA TRP A 315 -21.21 3.46 -17.59
C TRP A 315 -19.78 3.99 -17.80
N ASP A 316 -18.92 3.23 -18.46
CA ASP A 316 -17.50 3.53 -18.63
C ASP A 316 -17.23 4.86 -19.36
N ILE A 317 -17.99 5.17 -20.42
CA ILE A 317 -17.84 6.44 -21.17
C ILE A 317 -18.25 7.65 -20.31
N GLN A 318 -19.28 7.52 -19.48
CA GLN A 318 -19.78 8.61 -18.63
C GLN A 318 -18.80 8.90 -17.49
N TYR A 319 -18.29 7.85 -16.85
CA TYR A 319 -17.24 8.00 -15.83
C TYR A 319 -15.95 8.56 -16.41
N LEU A 320 -15.59 8.21 -17.66
CA LEU A 320 -14.48 8.83 -18.38
C LEU A 320 -14.67 10.35 -18.53
N ARG A 321 -15.86 10.82 -18.92
CA ARG A 321 -16.15 12.27 -19.00
C ARG A 321 -16.06 12.97 -17.64
N LYS A 322 -16.49 12.31 -16.56
CA LYS A 322 -16.35 12.83 -15.19
C LYS A 322 -14.87 12.96 -14.80
N LEU A 323 -14.04 11.98 -15.15
CA LEU A 323 -12.58 12.03 -14.95
C LEU A 323 -11.92 13.14 -15.78
N GLU A 324 -12.31 13.33 -17.04
CA GLU A 324 -11.82 14.43 -17.88
C GLU A 324 -12.18 15.81 -17.29
N TYR A 325 -13.38 15.94 -16.72
CA TYR A 325 -13.79 17.17 -16.04
C TYR A 325 -12.88 17.48 -14.83
N LEU A 326 -12.63 16.48 -13.97
CA LEU A 326 -11.72 16.63 -12.83
C LEU A 326 -10.28 16.95 -13.29
N ARG A 327 -9.82 16.33 -14.37
CA ARG A 327 -8.50 16.59 -14.96
C ARG A 327 -8.35 18.02 -15.47
N LYS A 328 -9.40 18.63 -16.03
CA LYS A 328 -9.38 20.06 -16.43
C LYS A 328 -9.21 20.98 -15.22
N GLY A 329 -9.86 20.66 -14.10
CA GLY A 329 -9.67 21.39 -12.84
C GLY A 329 -8.25 21.27 -12.30
N GLU A 330 -7.69 20.06 -12.28
CA GLU A 330 -6.30 19.79 -11.90
C GLU A 330 -5.31 20.56 -12.79
N HIS A 331 -5.53 20.57 -14.10
CA HIS A 331 -4.68 21.28 -15.06
C HIS A 331 -4.60 22.79 -14.81
N LEU A 332 -5.71 23.44 -14.44
CA LEU A 332 -5.73 24.86 -14.14
C LEU A 332 -4.84 25.20 -12.93
N TRP A 333 -4.91 24.38 -11.87
CA TRP A 333 -4.06 24.53 -10.69
C TRP A 333 -2.59 24.29 -11.01
N LEU A 334 -2.29 23.25 -11.81
CA LEU A 334 -0.94 22.93 -12.27
C LEU A 334 -0.34 24.08 -13.10
N TRP A 335 -1.12 24.66 -14.02
CA TRP A 335 -0.67 25.77 -14.86
C TRP A 335 -0.26 27.00 -14.03
N GLU A 336 -1.11 27.40 -13.08
CA GLU A 336 -0.82 28.52 -12.18
C GLU A 336 0.42 28.28 -11.32
N PHE A 337 0.58 27.06 -10.80
CA PHE A 337 1.75 26.67 -10.01
C PHE A 337 3.04 26.67 -10.83
N LEU A 338 3.05 26.06 -12.02
CA LEU A 338 4.23 26.00 -12.87
C LEU A 338 4.66 27.39 -13.34
N ARG A 339 3.69 28.27 -13.66
CA ARG A 339 3.97 29.67 -14.00
C ARG A 339 4.64 30.41 -12.84
N LEU A 340 4.14 30.25 -11.62
CA LEU A 340 4.75 30.83 -10.42
C LEU A 340 6.15 30.27 -10.16
N LYS A 341 6.34 28.95 -10.32
CA LYS A 341 7.62 28.25 -10.15
C LYS A 341 8.67 28.78 -11.15
N ALA A 342 8.28 29.01 -12.40
CA ALA A 342 9.17 29.59 -13.41
C ALA A 342 9.60 31.03 -13.06
N LEU A 343 8.67 31.86 -12.57
CA LEU A 343 8.97 33.23 -12.14
C LEU A 343 9.91 33.24 -10.92
N LEU A 344 9.69 32.36 -9.94
CA LEU A 344 10.58 32.17 -8.80
C LEU A 344 11.98 31.70 -9.21
N ALA A 345 12.07 30.77 -10.16
CA ALA A 345 13.34 30.31 -10.70
C ALA A 345 14.11 31.42 -11.43
N PHE A 346 13.41 32.28 -12.19
CA PHE A 346 14.02 33.45 -12.82
C PHE A 346 14.60 34.43 -11.78
N MET A 347 13.83 34.73 -10.74
CA MET A 347 14.30 35.57 -9.62
C MET A 347 15.49 34.95 -8.90
N PHE A 348 15.49 33.62 -8.71
CA PHE A 348 16.60 32.88 -8.11
C PHE A 348 17.91 33.03 -8.91
N TRP A 349 17.88 32.71 -10.20
CA TRP A 349 19.08 32.76 -11.04
C TRP A 349 19.53 34.19 -11.35
N GLY A 350 18.62 35.17 -11.32
CA GLY A 350 18.93 36.60 -11.50
C GLY A 350 19.48 37.31 -10.25
N ALA A 351 19.20 36.81 -9.04
CA ALA A 351 19.55 37.49 -7.79
C ALA A 351 21.05 37.79 -7.61
N PRO A 352 22.01 36.88 -7.89
CA PRO A 352 23.44 37.18 -7.74
C PRO A 352 23.92 38.34 -8.60
N ALA A 353 23.37 38.52 -9.80
CA ALA A 353 23.70 39.62 -10.69
C ALA A 353 23.21 40.95 -10.11
N VAL A 354 21.95 41.00 -9.63
CA VAL A 354 21.38 42.19 -8.98
C VAL A 354 22.16 42.58 -7.73
N ILE A 355 22.48 41.61 -6.86
CA ILE A 355 23.28 41.83 -5.65
C ILE A 355 24.65 42.41 -6.03
N SER A 356 25.32 41.84 -7.03
CA SER A 356 26.63 42.29 -7.49
C SER A 356 26.57 43.72 -8.04
N ILE A 357 25.59 44.03 -8.90
CA ILE A 357 25.40 45.37 -9.49
C ILE A 357 25.20 46.42 -8.40
N MET A 358 24.29 46.18 -7.46
CA MET A 358 24.00 47.11 -6.37
C MET A 358 25.20 47.32 -5.44
N THR A 359 25.93 46.24 -5.14
CA THR A 359 27.13 46.29 -4.30
C THR A 359 28.23 47.11 -4.95
N PHE A 360 28.55 46.86 -6.23
CA PHE A 360 29.60 47.59 -6.92
C PHE A 360 29.21 49.04 -7.23
N ALA A 361 27.95 49.31 -7.57
CA ALA A 361 27.44 50.68 -7.75
C ALA A 361 27.62 51.51 -6.46
N SER A 362 27.27 50.95 -5.30
CA SER A 362 27.48 51.61 -4.01
C SER A 362 28.96 51.84 -3.71
N CYS A 363 29.83 50.88 -4.02
CA CYS A 363 31.28 51.05 -3.84
C CYS A 363 31.85 52.19 -4.70
N ILE A 364 31.38 52.33 -5.95
CA ILE A 364 31.77 53.42 -6.85
C ILE A 364 31.33 54.77 -6.28
N LEU A 365 30.08 54.86 -5.80
CA LEU A 365 29.55 56.10 -5.18
C LEU A 365 30.29 56.50 -3.90
N MET A 366 30.75 55.52 -3.12
CA MET A 366 31.52 55.74 -1.89
C MET A 366 33.02 55.96 -2.14
N GLY A 367 33.49 55.93 -3.40
CA GLY A 367 34.91 56.11 -3.74
C GLY A 367 35.82 54.94 -3.33
N ILE A 368 35.26 53.74 -3.12
CA ILE A 368 36.03 52.56 -2.70
C ILE A 368 36.73 51.95 -3.93
N PRO A 369 38.06 51.77 -3.93
CA PRO A 369 38.77 51.27 -5.10
C PRO A 369 38.45 49.80 -5.41
N LEU A 370 37.87 49.57 -6.59
CA LEU A 370 37.48 48.26 -7.11
C LEU A 370 38.60 47.68 -8.00
N THR A 371 39.54 46.96 -7.39
CA THR A 371 40.52 46.14 -8.12
C THR A 371 39.88 44.84 -8.62
N ALA A 372 40.34 44.29 -9.75
CA ALA A 372 39.81 43.04 -10.33
C ALA A 372 39.72 41.88 -9.32
N GLY A 373 40.76 41.67 -8.48
CA GLY A 373 40.75 40.62 -7.45
C GLY A 373 39.66 40.80 -6.38
N ARG A 374 39.34 42.04 -5.99
CA ARG A 374 38.26 42.34 -5.02
C ARG A 374 36.89 42.06 -5.63
N VAL A 375 36.68 42.41 -6.90
CA VAL A 375 35.42 42.17 -7.62
C VAL A 375 35.17 40.67 -7.77
N LEU A 376 36.16 39.90 -8.21
CA LEU A 376 36.04 38.45 -8.40
C LEU A 376 35.82 37.69 -7.08
N SER A 377 36.56 38.05 -6.03
CA SER A 377 36.39 37.48 -4.69
C SER A 377 34.99 37.77 -4.13
N THR A 378 34.47 38.98 -4.33
CA THR A 378 33.09 39.36 -3.96
C THR A 378 32.06 38.54 -4.73
N LEU A 379 32.21 38.42 -6.05
CA LEU A 379 31.26 37.68 -6.90
C LEU A 379 31.26 36.18 -6.57
N ALA A 380 32.42 35.59 -6.29
CA ALA A 380 32.53 34.22 -5.78
C ALA A 380 31.79 34.05 -4.45
N THR A 381 31.95 35.00 -3.52
CA THR A 381 31.28 34.98 -2.20
C THR A 381 29.76 35.09 -2.32
N VAL A 382 29.25 35.98 -3.18
CA VAL A 382 27.80 36.11 -3.46
C VAL A 382 27.22 34.83 -4.07
N ASN A 383 27.97 34.18 -4.97
CA ASN A 383 27.54 32.92 -5.58
C ASN A 383 27.47 31.75 -4.61
N ILE A 384 28.30 31.71 -3.57
CA ILE A 384 28.22 30.70 -2.49
C ILE A 384 27.02 31.00 -1.58
N LEU A 385 26.77 32.29 -1.28
CA LEU A 385 25.69 32.70 -0.37
C LEU A 385 24.28 32.44 -0.92
N LYS A 386 24.12 32.27 -2.23
CA LYS A 386 22.80 32.06 -2.85
C LYS A 386 22.11 30.78 -2.35
N GLU A 387 22.80 29.65 -2.25
CA GLU A 387 22.18 28.37 -1.89
C GLU A 387 21.40 28.40 -0.55
N PRO A 388 22.01 28.84 0.57
CA PRO A 388 21.30 28.85 1.86
C PRO A 388 20.13 29.85 1.93
N ILE A 389 20.14 30.91 1.12
CA ILE A 389 19.07 31.91 1.12
C ILE A 389 17.79 31.34 0.52
N PHE A 390 17.92 30.58 -0.56
CA PHE A 390 16.78 30.12 -1.35
C PHE A 390 16.28 28.72 -0.95
N SER A 391 17.05 27.97 -0.16
CA SER A 391 16.61 26.71 0.45
C SER A 391 15.74 26.89 1.70
N LEU A 392 15.71 28.09 2.28
CA LEU A 392 14.99 28.38 3.52
C LEU A 392 13.46 28.15 3.44
N PRO A 393 12.77 28.47 2.32
CA PRO A 393 11.38 28.08 2.12
C PRO A 393 11.13 26.57 2.20
N GLU A 394 11.99 25.76 1.59
CA GLU A 394 11.89 24.30 1.60
C GLU A 394 12.14 23.75 2.99
N LEU A 395 13.16 24.29 3.67
CA LEU A 395 13.47 24.03 5.07
C LEU A 395 12.23 24.24 5.96
N LEU A 396 11.64 25.43 5.91
CA LEU A 396 10.46 25.76 6.72
C LEU A 396 9.25 24.89 6.39
N THR A 397 9.08 24.54 5.11
CA THR A 397 7.99 23.65 4.68
C THR A 397 8.18 22.23 5.20
N ALA A 398 9.40 21.69 5.10
CA ALA A 398 9.75 20.38 5.62
C ALA A 398 9.59 20.31 7.13
N PHE A 399 10.04 21.32 7.88
CA PHE A 399 9.83 21.40 9.33
C PHE A 399 8.33 21.46 9.70
N ALA A 400 7.54 22.27 8.99
CA ALA A 400 6.10 22.36 9.24
C ALA A 400 5.38 21.03 8.95
N GLN A 401 5.67 20.38 7.82
CA GLN A 401 5.08 19.09 7.45
C GLN A 401 5.54 17.97 8.37
N GLY A 402 6.84 17.92 8.69
CA GLY A 402 7.42 16.94 9.60
C GLY A 402 6.82 17.05 11.01
N LYS A 403 6.56 18.27 11.50
CA LYS A 403 5.86 18.48 12.77
C LYS A 403 4.44 17.89 12.75
N VAL A 404 3.62 18.24 11.75
CA VAL A 404 2.24 17.73 11.64
C VAL A 404 2.23 16.20 11.55
N SER A 405 3.17 15.64 10.80
CA SER A 405 3.32 14.19 10.64
C SER A 405 3.74 13.51 11.95
N ALA A 406 4.65 14.14 12.71
CA ALA A 406 5.06 13.68 14.03
C ALA A 406 3.91 13.73 15.05
N ASP A 407 3.11 14.80 15.04
CA ASP A 407 1.94 14.94 15.91
C ASP A 407 0.94 13.80 15.66
N ARG A 408 0.66 13.45 14.38
CA ARG A 408 -0.21 12.33 14.00
C ARG A 408 0.32 10.97 14.44
N ILE A 409 1.60 10.69 14.18
CA ILE A 409 2.22 9.40 14.58
C ILE A 409 2.23 9.27 16.09
N VAL A 410 2.52 10.35 16.82
CA VAL A 410 2.49 10.32 18.28
C VAL A 410 1.08 10.11 18.81
N SER A 411 0.07 10.78 18.24
CA SER A 411 -1.33 10.52 18.65
C SER A 411 -1.73 9.07 18.41
N TYR A 412 -1.28 8.47 17.30
CA TYR A 412 -1.49 7.06 17.02
C TYR A 412 -0.75 6.15 18.02
N LEU A 413 0.51 6.45 18.33
CA LEU A 413 1.30 5.69 19.31
C LEU A 413 0.76 5.83 20.75
N GLN A 414 -0.02 6.88 21.05
CA GLN A 414 -0.72 7.08 22.32
C GLN A 414 -2.07 6.36 22.41
N GLU A 415 -2.63 5.87 21.29
CA GLU A 415 -3.91 5.15 21.32
C GLU A 415 -3.83 3.92 22.22
N GLU A 416 -4.98 3.51 22.75
CA GLU A 416 -5.06 2.46 23.75
C GLU A 416 -4.62 1.10 23.18
N GLU A 417 -3.68 0.46 23.88
CA GLU A 417 -3.28 -0.91 23.65
C GLU A 417 -4.21 -1.88 24.38
N ILE A 418 -4.15 -3.14 23.97
CA ILE A 418 -4.86 -4.21 24.66
C ILE A 418 -4.32 -4.34 26.07
N ARG A 419 -5.25 -4.36 27.01
CA ARG A 419 -4.99 -4.49 28.43
C ARG A 419 -4.50 -5.88 28.76
N SER A 420 -3.31 -5.97 29.37
CA SER A 420 -2.73 -7.24 29.82
C SER A 420 -3.55 -7.90 30.95
N ASP A 421 -4.39 -7.15 31.66
CA ASP A 421 -5.29 -7.62 32.71
C ASP A 421 -6.68 -8.03 32.21
N ALA A 422 -6.94 -7.99 30.89
CA ALA A 422 -8.24 -8.35 30.32
C ALA A 422 -8.61 -9.81 30.63
N ILE A 423 -7.64 -10.72 30.66
CA ILE A 423 -7.79 -12.14 30.99
C ILE A 423 -6.65 -12.58 31.89
N GLU A 424 -6.98 -13.40 32.89
CA GLU A 424 -6.01 -14.22 33.62
C GLU A 424 -5.79 -15.52 32.85
N GLU A 425 -4.70 -15.59 32.08
CA GLU A 425 -4.28 -16.82 31.43
C GLU A 425 -3.54 -17.70 32.44
N VAL A 426 -4.12 -18.85 32.76
CA VAL A 426 -3.57 -19.78 33.74
C VAL A 426 -3.03 -21.01 32.99
N ALA A 427 -1.91 -21.55 33.47
CA ALA A 427 -1.38 -22.81 32.96
C ALA A 427 -2.42 -23.92 33.11
N ILE A 428 -2.30 -24.96 32.29
CA ILE A 428 -3.16 -26.15 32.38
C ILE A 428 -2.73 -26.94 33.63
N ASP A 429 -3.12 -26.46 34.80
CA ASP A 429 -3.04 -27.24 36.04
C ASP A 429 -4.27 -28.17 36.13
N GLU A 430 -4.34 -29.00 37.18
CA GLU A 430 -5.43 -29.96 37.48
C GLU A 430 -6.83 -29.32 37.66
N ASN A 431 -7.05 -28.07 37.25
CA ASN A 431 -8.38 -27.46 37.20
C ASN A 431 -9.25 -28.12 36.12
N GLU A 432 -10.50 -28.41 36.45
CA GLU A 432 -11.47 -29.04 35.54
C GLU A 432 -12.02 -28.10 34.46
N PHE A 433 -11.79 -26.78 34.60
CA PHE A 433 -12.35 -25.74 33.74
C PHE A 433 -11.38 -25.33 32.62
N SER A 434 -11.93 -25.00 31.46
CA SER A 434 -11.22 -24.39 30.32
C SER A 434 -11.43 -22.87 30.26
N ALA A 435 -12.60 -22.39 30.69
CA ALA A 435 -12.87 -20.96 30.80
C ALA A 435 -13.88 -20.69 31.93
N GLU A 436 -13.65 -19.62 32.69
CA GLU A 436 -14.50 -19.16 33.77
C GLU A 436 -14.70 -17.65 33.66
N ILE A 437 -15.95 -17.22 33.68
CA ILE A 437 -16.36 -15.82 33.76
C ILE A 437 -17.25 -15.68 34.99
N ASP A 438 -16.82 -14.87 35.95
CA ASP A 438 -17.57 -14.60 37.18
C ASP A 438 -17.99 -13.12 37.23
N GLN A 439 -19.30 -12.89 37.35
CA GLN A 439 -19.96 -11.58 37.36
C GLN A 439 -19.42 -10.60 36.32
N GLY A 440 -19.25 -11.08 35.08
CA GLY A 440 -18.64 -10.33 34.00
C GLY A 440 -19.54 -9.24 33.45
N ALA A 441 -19.07 -7.99 33.49
CA ALA A 441 -19.63 -6.87 32.74
C ALA A 441 -18.57 -6.33 31.77
N PHE A 442 -18.91 -6.26 30.49
CA PHE A 442 -17.97 -5.91 29.42
C PHE A 442 -18.56 -4.82 28.54
N SER A 443 -17.71 -3.91 28.07
CA SER A 443 -18.13 -2.88 27.13
C SER A 443 -17.03 -2.56 26.13
N TRP A 444 -17.40 -2.40 24.86
CA TRP A 444 -16.50 -1.88 23.84
C TRP A 444 -16.17 -0.40 24.01
N LYS A 445 -16.91 0.31 24.87
CA LYS A 445 -16.65 1.70 25.26
C LYS A 445 -16.62 1.78 26.78
N THR A 446 -15.51 2.18 27.35
CA THR A 446 -15.35 2.37 28.81
C THR A 446 -16.36 3.36 29.38
N ASP A 447 -16.78 4.36 28.59
CA ASP A 447 -17.70 5.43 29.03
C ASP A 447 -19.19 5.10 28.81
N ALA A 448 -19.51 3.92 28.28
CA ALA A 448 -20.90 3.56 28.03
C ALA A 448 -21.66 3.39 29.35
N LYS A 449 -22.76 4.12 29.52
CA LYS A 449 -23.66 4.00 30.69
C LYS A 449 -24.22 2.58 30.87
N ILE A 450 -24.33 1.83 29.77
CA ILE A 450 -24.88 0.49 29.73
C ILE A 450 -23.81 -0.42 29.10
N PRO A 451 -23.26 -1.39 29.85
CA PRO A 451 -22.30 -2.35 29.30
C PRO A 451 -22.91 -3.14 28.14
N THR A 452 -22.10 -3.47 27.15
CA THR A 452 -22.52 -4.29 25.99
C THR A 452 -22.92 -5.70 26.43
N LEU A 453 -22.18 -6.26 27.39
CA LEU A 453 -22.51 -7.52 28.05
C LEU A 453 -22.63 -7.30 29.55
N GLN A 454 -23.66 -7.88 30.17
CA GLN A 454 -23.97 -7.68 31.58
C GLN A 454 -24.28 -8.99 32.25
N ASP A 455 -23.83 -9.12 33.50
CA ASP A 455 -24.16 -10.24 34.38
C ASP A 455 -23.87 -11.60 33.71
N ILE A 456 -22.69 -11.69 33.07
CA ILE A 456 -22.24 -12.91 32.43
C ILE A 456 -21.59 -13.79 33.49
N HIS A 457 -22.21 -14.92 33.78
CA HIS A 457 -21.66 -15.95 34.67
C HIS A 457 -21.62 -17.29 33.94
N VAL A 458 -20.42 -17.77 33.62
CA VAL A 458 -20.21 -18.97 32.78
C VAL A 458 -19.03 -19.77 33.30
N LYS A 459 -19.21 -21.09 33.42
CA LYS A 459 -18.14 -22.05 33.71
C LYS A 459 -18.15 -23.15 32.65
N ILE A 460 -17.03 -23.32 31.96
CA ILE A 460 -16.89 -24.27 30.85
C ILE A 460 -15.86 -25.32 31.25
N HIS A 461 -16.28 -26.60 31.28
CA HIS A 461 -15.39 -27.72 31.58
C HIS A 461 -14.55 -28.11 30.35
N LYS A 462 -13.40 -28.75 30.63
CA LYS A 462 -12.54 -29.33 29.60
C LYS A 462 -13.31 -30.36 28.75
N GLY A 463 -13.17 -30.25 27.42
CA GLY A 463 -13.80 -31.16 26.46
C GLY A 463 -15.24 -30.80 26.06
N MET A 464 -15.86 -29.80 26.70
CA MET A 464 -17.25 -29.44 26.39
C MET A 464 -17.42 -28.81 25.01
N LYS A 465 -18.52 -29.15 24.33
CA LYS A 465 -19.05 -28.46 23.15
C LYS A 465 -20.13 -27.47 23.56
N VAL A 466 -19.81 -26.19 23.44
CA VAL A 466 -20.68 -25.10 23.90
C VAL A 466 -21.18 -24.32 22.69
N ALA A 467 -22.48 -24.35 22.46
CA ALA A 467 -23.13 -23.62 21.39
C ALA A 467 -23.69 -22.28 21.90
N VAL A 468 -23.49 -21.21 21.15
CA VAL A 468 -24.04 -19.87 21.46
C VAL A 468 -25.02 -19.46 20.37
N CYS A 469 -26.27 -19.21 20.73
CA CYS A 469 -27.33 -18.82 19.80
C CYS A 469 -28.09 -17.58 20.29
N GLY A 470 -28.84 -16.93 19.40
CA GLY A 470 -29.61 -15.73 19.72
C GLY A 470 -29.75 -14.78 18.54
N ALA A 471 -30.63 -13.78 18.69
CA ALA A 471 -30.93 -12.79 17.66
C ALA A 471 -29.66 -12.05 17.16
N VAL A 472 -29.73 -11.50 15.94
CA VAL A 472 -28.65 -10.66 15.40
C VAL A 472 -28.43 -9.46 16.33
N GLY A 473 -27.17 -9.13 16.63
CA GLY A 473 -26.84 -8.04 17.55
C GLY A 473 -27.00 -8.35 19.05
N SER A 474 -27.32 -9.58 19.45
CA SER A 474 -27.51 -9.94 20.87
C SER A 474 -26.21 -10.01 21.70
N GLY A 475 -25.04 -9.91 21.08
CA GLY A 475 -23.73 -9.92 21.76
C GLY A 475 -22.90 -11.20 21.62
N LYS A 476 -23.27 -12.13 20.72
CA LYS A 476 -22.60 -13.44 20.53
C LYS A 476 -21.09 -13.35 20.26
N SER A 477 -20.69 -12.61 19.22
CA SER A 477 -19.28 -12.38 18.90
C SER A 477 -18.55 -11.58 19.99
N SER A 478 -19.27 -10.70 20.70
CA SER A 478 -18.72 -9.98 21.86
C SER A 478 -18.37 -10.94 23.00
N LEU A 479 -19.18 -11.98 23.25
CA LEU A 479 -18.89 -13.00 24.26
C LEU A 479 -17.61 -13.76 23.94
N LEU A 480 -17.42 -14.18 22.68
CA LEU A 480 -16.16 -14.80 22.24
C LEU A 480 -14.98 -13.85 22.40
N SER A 481 -15.17 -12.57 22.07
CA SER A 481 -14.13 -11.53 22.22
C SER A 481 -13.70 -11.32 23.67
N CYS A 482 -14.59 -11.56 24.64
CA CYS A 482 -14.25 -11.54 26.07
C CYS A 482 -13.34 -12.71 26.46
N VAL A 483 -13.57 -13.91 25.90
CA VAL A 483 -12.73 -15.10 26.13
C VAL A 483 -11.39 -15.00 25.35
N LEU A 484 -11.35 -14.25 24.24
CA LEU A 484 -10.09 -13.97 23.53
C LEU A 484 -9.20 -12.99 24.28
N GLY A 485 -9.80 -12.00 24.93
CA GLY A 485 -9.11 -10.89 25.62
C GLY A 485 -9.12 -9.60 24.81
N GLU A 486 -9.94 -9.56 23.75
CA GLU A 486 -10.08 -8.42 22.85
C GLU A 486 -11.06 -7.36 23.38
N MET A 487 -12.00 -7.77 24.23
CA MET A 487 -13.00 -6.90 24.81
C MET A 487 -12.66 -6.57 26.27
N PRO A 488 -12.54 -5.29 26.65
CA PRO A 488 -12.15 -4.93 28.01
C PRO A 488 -13.27 -5.23 29.01
N LYS A 489 -12.87 -5.78 30.17
CA LYS A 489 -13.76 -5.98 31.32
C LYS A 489 -13.94 -4.67 32.09
N VAL A 490 -15.19 -4.37 32.44
CA VAL A 490 -15.56 -3.27 33.34
C VAL A 490 -15.63 -3.79 34.78
N GLN A 491 -16.20 -4.98 34.95
CA GLN A 491 -16.34 -5.68 36.23
C GLN A 491 -16.26 -7.19 36.00
N GLY A 492 -15.87 -7.93 37.04
CA GLY A 492 -15.78 -9.39 37.03
C GLY A 492 -14.38 -9.92 36.71
N THR A 493 -14.26 -11.25 36.70
CA THR A 493 -13.01 -11.95 36.36
C THR A 493 -13.21 -12.87 35.16
N VAL A 494 -12.18 -12.98 34.32
CA VAL A 494 -12.14 -13.89 33.18
C VAL A 494 -10.87 -14.70 33.28
N LYS A 495 -11.01 -16.01 33.43
CA LYS A 495 -9.90 -16.96 33.48
C LYS A 495 -10.01 -17.90 32.29
N VAL A 496 -8.91 -18.07 31.56
CA VAL A 496 -8.84 -19.02 30.43
C VAL A 496 -7.63 -19.91 30.65
N PHE A 497 -7.86 -21.23 30.51
CA PHE A 497 -6.85 -22.25 30.76
C PHE A 497 -6.40 -22.88 29.44
N GLY A 498 -5.10 -22.80 29.16
CA GLY A 498 -4.50 -23.39 27.95
C GLY A 498 -4.44 -22.46 26.73
N THR A 499 -4.07 -23.04 25.59
CA THR A 499 -3.90 -22.35 24.30
C THR A 499 -5.22 -22.18 23.56
N LYS A 500 -5.31 -21.13 22.73
CA LYS A 500 -6.54 -20.75 22.03
C LYS A 500 -6.35 -20.87 20.50
N ALA A 501 -7.42 -21.25 19.80
CA ALA A 501 -7.55 -21.11 18.37
C ALA A 501 -8.84 -20.35 18.05
N TYR A 502 -8.77 -19.41 17.11
CA TYR A 502 -9.89 -18.53 16.77
C TYR A 502 -10.23 -18.58 15.28
N VAL A 503 -11.50 -18.78 14.97
CA VAL A 503 -12.07 -18.64 13.63
C VAL A 503 -13.08 -17.49 13.68
N PRO A 504 -12.74 -16.32 13.11
CA PRO A 504 -13.66 -15.18 13.05
C PRO A 504 -14.79 -15.39 12.04
N GLN A 505 -15.86 -14.60 12.20
CA GLN A 505 -16.98 -14.57 11.24
C GLN A 505 -16.54 -14.08 9.86
N SER A 506 -15.69 -13.05 9.80
CA SER A 506 -15.14 -12.53 8.54
C SER A 506 -13.84 -13.22 8.20
N SER A 507 -13.76 -13.80 7.00
CA SER A 507 -12.61 -14.61 6.63
C SER A 507 -11.35 -13.76 6.39
N TRP A 508 -10.24 -14.17 7.01
CA TRP A 508 -8.92 -13.57 6.90
C TRP A 508 -7.89 -14.61 6.44
N ILE A 509 -7.41 -14.41 5.21
CA ILE A 509 -6.43 -15.24 4.51
C ILE A 509 -5.22 -14.35 4.19
N LEU A 510 -4.03 -14.82 4.56
CA LEU A 510 -2.75 -14.17 4.23
C LEU A 510 -2.43 -14.41 2.76
N SER A 511 -1.69 -13.49 2.16
CA SER A 511 -1.09 -13.74 0.85
C SER A 511 -0.01 -14.82 0.97
N GLY A 512 0.14 -15.65 -0.06
CA GLY A 512 1.03 -16.81 -0.06
C GLY A 512 0.25 -18.11 -0.26
N THR A 513 0.90 -19.25 -0.04
CA THR A 513 0.31 -20.55 -0.41
C THR A 513 -0.87 -20.95 0.49
N ILE A 514 -1.77 -21.81 -0.02
CA ILE A 514 -2.83 -22.44 0.80
C ILE A 514 -2.22 -23.18 1.98
N ARG A 515 -1.13 -23.92 1.72
CA ARG A 515 -0.40 -24.65 2.76
C ARG A 515 0.12 -23.72 3.86
N GLU A 516 0.81 -22.64 3.52
CA GLU A 516 1.30 -21.66 4.52
C GLU A 516 0.16 -21.06 5.35
N ASN A 517 -0.98 -20.80 4.71
CA ASN A 517 -2.16 -20.29 5.39
C ASN A 517 -2.72 -21.29 6.42
N ILE A 518 -2.71 -22.59 6.12
CA ILE A 518 -3.17 -23.64 7.04
C ILE A 518 -2.15 -23.88 8.15
N LEU A 519 -0.86 -24.01 7.81
CA LEU A 519 0.20 -24.26 8.78
C LEU A 519 0.35 -23.09 9.76
N PHE A 520 0.25 -21.86 9.25
CA PHE A 520 0.34 -20.61 10.00
C PHE A 520 1.52 -20.61 10.98
N GLY A 521 2.71 -20.99 10.48
CA GLY A 521 3.98 -21.07 11.21
C GLY A 521 4.16 -22.30 12.10
N SER A 522 3.25 -23.28 12.02
CA SER A 522 3.47 -24.61 12.58
C SER A 522 4.29 -25.47 11.60
N PRO A 523 5.09 -26.44 12.07
CA PRO A 523 5.85 -27.31 11.18
C PRO A 523 4.92 -28.16 10.31
N PHE A 524 5.36 -28.49 9.09
CA PHE A 524 4.61 -29.35 8.18
C PHE A 524 4.75 -30.83 8.57
N GLU A 525 3.66 -31.39 9.06
CA GLU A 525 3.48 -32.82 9.34
C GLU A 525 2.45 -33.42 8.39
N THR A 526 2.87 -34.32 7.50
CA THR A 526 2.04 -34.90 6.43
C THR A 526 0.75 -35.54 6.96
N ASP A 527 0.86 -36.50 7.89
CA ASP A 527 -0.30 -37.25 8.40
C ASP A 527 -1.34 -36.37 9.10
N ARG A 528 -0.88 -35.29 9.76
CA ARG A 528 -1.77 -34.33 10.44
C ARG A 528 -2.41 -33.39 9.43
N TYR A 529 -1.67 -33.01 8.39
CA TYR A 529 -2.13 -32.11 7.35
C TYR A 529 -3.20 -32.77 6.49
N GLU A 530 -2.97 -34.01 6.05
CA GLU A 530 -3.95 -34.80 5.29
C GLU A 530 -5.24 -35.02 6.09
N ARG A 531 -5.13 -35.42 7.37
CA ARG A 531 -6.30 -35.57 8.26
C ARG A 531 -7.07 -34.26 8.42
N THR A 532 -6.37 -33.14 8.54
CA THR A 532 -6.99 -31.81 8.64
C THR A 532 -7.73 -31.44 7.35
N ILE A 533 -7.11 -31.63 6.19
CA ILE A 533 -7.72 -31.34 4.89
C ILE A 533 -8.97 -32.18 4.64
N GLU A 534 -8.91 -33.48 4.96
CA GLU A 534 -10.04 -34.40 4.82
C GLU A 534 -11.20 -34.00 5.74
N ALA A 535 -10.90 -33.73 7.02
CA ALA A 535 -11.91 -33.30 8.00
C ALA A 535 -12.55 -31.96 7.61
N CYS A 536 -11.78 -31.06 7.00
CA CYS A 536 -12.24 -29.76 6.55
C CYS A 536 -12.88 -29.77 5.14
N ALA A 537 -13.07 -30.93 4.51
CA ALA A 537 -13.61 -31.08 3.16
C ALA A 537 -12.84 -30.31 2.06
N LEU A 538 -11.55 -30.05 2.27
CA LEU A 538 -10.72 -29.27 1.34
C LEU A 538 -10.12 -30.10 0.20
N VAL A 539 -10.21 -31.44 0.24
CA VAL A 539 -9.62 -32.33 -0.77
C VAL A 539 -10.09 -31.98 -2.19
N LYS A 540 -11.40 -31.76 -2.36
CA LYS A 540 -11.98 -31.39 -3.65
C LYS A 540 -11.55 -30.00 -4.10
N ASP A 541 -11.54 -29.02 -3.17
CA ASP A 541 -11.10 -27.65 -3.47
C ASP A 541 -9.64 -27.62 -3.93
N ILE A 542 -8.77 -28.34 -3.22
CA ILE A 542 -7.34 -28.44 -3.54
C ILE A 542 -7.14 -29.09 -4.91
N GLY A 543 -7.93 -30.10 -5.26
CA GLY A 543 -7.88 -30.74 -6.58
C GLY A 543 -8.31 -29.85 -7.75
N VAL A 544 -9.05 -28.75 -7.48
CA VAL A 544 -9.46 -27.78 -8.51
C VAL A 544 -8.37 -26.74 -8.77
N PHE A 545 -7.51 -26.45 -7.80
CA PHE A 545 -6.43 -25.49 -7.98
C PHE A 545 -5.32 -26.05 -8.87
N SER A 546 -4.74 -25.19 -9.73
CA SER A 546 -3.74 -25.58 -10.73
C SER A 546 -2.50 -26.22 -10.13
N ASP A 547 -2.04 -25.72 -8.98
CA ASP A 547 -0.85 -26.20 -8.27
C ASP A 547 -1.21 -26.85 -6.92
N GLY A 548 -2.45 -27.32 -6.76
CA GLY A 548 -2.93 -27.93 -5.54
C GLY A 548 -2.83 -26.98 -4.34
N ASP A 549 -2.27 -27.45 -3.23
CA ASP A 549 -2.12 -26.68 -1.99
C ASP A 549 -0.91 -25.72 -1.97
N MET A 550 -0.05 -25.82 -2.98
CA MET A 550 1.04 -24.86 -3.23
C MET A 550 0.57 -23.67 -4.07
N THR A 551 -0.71 -23.63 -4.44
CA THR A 551 -1.29 -22.49 -5.17
C THR A 551 -1.18 -21.21 -4.35
N ASP A 552 -0.56 -20.20 -4.94
CA ASP A 552 -0.44 -18.88 -4.34
C ASP A 552 -1.79 -18.15 -4.30
N ILE A 553 -2.20 -17.78 -3.09
CA ILE A 553 -3.38 -16.98 -2.84
C ILE A 553 -2.96 -15.51 -2.76
N GLY A 554 -3.58 -14.67 -3.60
CA GLY A 554 -3.41 -13.22 -3.53
C GLY A 554 -4.12 -12.58 -2.34
N GLU A 555 -3.95 -11.27 -2.18
CA GLU A 555 -4.50 -10.49 -1.06
C GLU A 555 -5.98 -10.81 -0.75
N ARG A 556 -6.27 -11.09 0.53
CA ARG A 556 -7.62 -11.45 1.05
C ARG A 556 -8.30 -12.64 0.35
N GLY A 557 -7.53 -13.45 -0.39
CA GLY A 557 -8.04 -14.60 -1.12
C GLY A 557 -9.11 -14.25 -2.16
N THR A 558 -8.98 -13.13 -2.87
CA THR A 558 -10.04 -12.66 -3.80
C THR A 558 -10.40 -13.64 -4.93
N THR A 559 -9.56 -14.65 -5.17
CA THR A 559 -9.77 -15.72 -6.16
C THR A 559 -10.60 -16.89 -5.62
N MET A 560 -10.94 -16.88 -4.34
CA MET A 560 -11.63 -17.98 -3.65
C MET A 560 -13.06 -17.61 -3.28
N SER A 561 -13.95 -18.60 -3.29
CA SER A 561 -15.33 -18.42 -2.80
C SER A 561 -15.36 -18.23 -1.27
N GLY A 562 -16.43 -17.65 -0.75
CA GLY A 562 -16.61 -17.45 0.70
C GLY A 562 -16.50 -18.77 1.48
N GLY A 563 -17.13 -19.83 0.97
CA GLY A 563 -17.06 -21.16 1.59
C GLY A 563 -15.65 -21.76 1.63
N GLN A 564 -14.86 -21.56 0.57
CA GLN A 564 -13.47 -22.01 0.55
C GLN A 564 -12.59 -21.27 1.56
N LYS A 565 -12.74 -19.94 1.67
CA LYS A 565 -12.02 -19.15 2.66
C LYS A 565 -12.34 -19.60 4.08
N GLN A 566 -13.62 -19.84 4.35
CA GLN A 566 -14.08 -20.30 5.66
C GLN A 566 -13.47 -21.66 6.00
N ARG A 567 -13.46 -22.62 5.06
CA ARG A 567 -12.84 -23.94 5.25
C ARG A 567 -11.34 -23.85 5.53
N ILE A 568 -10.60 -23.00 4.83
CA ILE A 568 -9.16 -22.80 5.08
C ILE A 568 -8.91 -22.23 6.49
N GLN A 569 -9.73 -21.30 6.97
CA GLN A 569 -9.57 -20.79 8.34
C GLN A 569 -9.87 -21.84 9.41
N ILE A 570 -10.89 -22.67 9.19
CA ILE A 570 -11.18 -23.80 10.07
C ILE A 570 -9.99 -24.77 10.06
N ALA A 571 -9.46 -25.10 8.88
CA ALA A 571 -8.26 -25.93 8.76
C ALA A 571 -7.06 -25.33 9.49
N ARG A 572 -6.84 -24.00 9.41
CA ARG A 572 -5.79 -23.29 10.18
C ARG A 572 -5.96 -23.48 11.68
N ALA A 573 -7.18 -23.32 12.20
CA ALA A 573 -7.46 -23.51 13.62
C ALA A 573 -7.25 -24.97 14.05
N VAL A 574 -7.79 -25.93 13.29
CA VAL A 574 -7.67 -27.37 13.57
C VAL A 574 -6.21 -27.80 13.54
N TYR A 575 -5.46 -27.37 12.53
CA TYR A 575 -4.05 -27.71 12.38
C TYR A 575 -3.21 -27.22 13.55
N LYS A 576 -3.55 -26.09 14.18
CA LYS A 576 -2.82 -25.56 15.35
C LYS A 576 -2.87 -26.47 16.58
N ASP A 577 -3.92 -27.30 16.71
CA ASP A 577 -4.18 -28.17 17.88
C ASP A 577 -4.15 -27.42 19.22
N ALA A 578 -5.04 -26.44 19.37
CA ALA A 578 -5.19 -25.69 20.61
C ALA A 578 -5.99 -26.47 21.67
N ASP A 579 -6.09 -25.94 22.89
CA ASP A 579 -6.92 -26.52 23.96
C ASP A 579 -8.37 -26.01 23.90
N VAL A 580 -8.53 -24.72 23.55
CA VAL A 580 -9.81 -24.03 23.45
C VAL A 580 -10.02 -23.47 22.05
N TYR A 581 -11.13 -23.84 21.41
CA TYR A 581 -11.53 -23.37 20.08
C TYR A 581 -12.68 -22.39 20.19
N LEU A 582 -12.54 -21.23 19.55
CA LEU A 582 -13.55 -20.17 19.49
C LEU A 582 -13.95 -19.99 18.02
N LEU A 583 -15.17 -20.40 17.65
CA LEU A 583 -15.65 -20.41 16.28
C LEU A 583 -16.84 -19.45 16.13
N ASP A 584 -16.65 -18.34 15.43
CA ASP A 584 -17.72 -17.34 15.24
C ASP A 584 -18.44 -17.59 13.91
N ASP A 585 -19.59 -18.25 13.97
CA ASP A 585 -20.44 -18.63 12.84
C ASP A 585 -19.70 -19.36 11.69
N PRO A 586 -18.98 -20.47 12.00
CA PRO A 586 -18.07 -21.14 11.07
C PRO A 586 -18.76 -21.78 9.85
N PHE A 587 -20.09 -21.95 9.87
CA PHE A 587 -20.85 -22.69 8.85
C PHE A 587 -21.74 -21.80 7.97
N SER A 588 -21.67 -20.47 8.11
CA SER A 588 -22.55 -19.53 7.43
C SER A 588 -22.31 -19.42 5.91
N ALA A 589 -21.05 -19.49 5.49
CA ALA A 589 -20.64 -19.31 4.09
C ALA A 589 -20.50 -20.63 3.30
N VAL A 590 -20.83 -21.77 3.90
CA VAL A 590 -20.72 -23.10 3.27
C VAL A 590 -22.10 -23.68 2.97
N ASP A 591 -22.19 -24.50 1.93
CA ASP A 591 -23.41 -25.21 1.60
C ASP A 591 -23.81 -26.20 2.72
N PRO A 592 -25.10 -26.56 2.86
CA PRO A 592 -25.57 -27.42 3.95
C PRO A 592 -24.90 -28.80 4.00
N GLN A 593 -24.56 -29.40 2.85
CA GLN A 593 -23.90 -30.72 2.82
C GLN A 593 -22.48 -30.62 3.39
N THR A 594 -21.71 -29.65 2.93
CA THR A 594 -20.36 -29.38 3.44
C THR A 594 -20.39 -28.94 4.90
N GLY A 595 -21.35 -28.11 5.30
CA GLY A 595 -21.55 -27.69 6.69
C GLY A 595 -21.73 -28.88 7.64
N ARG A 596 -22.56 -29.86 7.27
CA ARG A 596 -22.71 -31.10 8.06
C ARG A 596 -21.47 -31.97 8.09
N HIS A 597 -20.73 -32.05 6.98
CA HIS A 597 -19.45 -32.76 6.97
C HIS A 597 -18.48 -32.12 7.97
N LEU A 598 -18.32 -30.79 7.93
CA LEU A 598 -17.47 -30.05 8.87
C LEU A 598 -17.93 -30.27 10.32
N TYR A 599 -19.22 -30.17 10.59
CA TYR A 599 -19.74 -30.38 11.93
C TYR A 599 -19.46 -31.81 12.44
N LYS A 600 -19.73 -32.83 11.63
CA LYS A 600 -19.58 -34.25 12.04
C LYS A 600 -18.13 -34.71 12.09
N LYS A 601 -17.33 -34.39 11.07
CA LYS A 601 -15.95 -34.90 10.92
C LYS A 601 -14.92 -34.00 11.59
N CYS A 602 -15.09 -32.69 11.55
CA CYS A 602 -14.16 -31.76 12.17
C CYS A 602 -14.56 -31.46 13.63
N LEU A 603 -15.73 -30.86 13.87
CA LEU A 603 -16.11 -30.40 15.21
C LEU A 603 -16.38 -31.55 16.20
N MET A 604 -17.16 -32.56 15.78
CA MET A 604 -17.47 -33.74 16.60
C MET A 604 -16.49 -34.91 16.42
N GLY A 605 -15.60 -34.82 15.42
CA GLY A 605 -14.61 -35.85 15.11
C GLY A 605 -13.21 -35.47 15.58
N VAL A 606 -12.47 -34.71 14.75
CA VAL A 606 -11.09 -34.30 15.05
C VAL A 606 -10.98 -33.50 16.35
N LEU A 607 -11.94 -32.63 16.63
CA LEU A 607 -11.95 -31.80 17.83
C LEU A 607 -12.67 -32.44 19.02
N ARG A 608 -13.02 -33.74 18.99
CA ARG A 608 -13.86 -34.41 20.00
C ARG A 608 -13.42 -34.15 21.43
N ASP A 609 -12.14 -34.29 21.74
CA ASP A 609 -11.61 -34.18 23.11
C ASP A 609 -11.23 -32.74 23.52
N LYS A 610 -11.42 -31.76 22.63
CA LYS A 610 -11.08 -30.35 22.85
C LYS A 610 -12.27 -29.53 23.33
N THR A 611 -12.04 -28.42 24.02
CA THR A 611 -13.13 -27.50 24.38
C THR A 611 -13.47 -26.62 23.18
N VAL A 612 -14.73 -26.62 22.74
CA VAL A 612 -15.16 -25.86 21.55
C VAL A 612 -16.34 -24.97 21.90
N LEU A 613 -16.15 -23.65 21.77
CA LEU A 613 -17.19 -22.64 21.85
C LEU A 613 -17.50 -22.16 20.43
N TYR A 614 -18.72 -22.42 19.96
CA TYR A 614 -19.13 -22.02 18.61
C TYR A 614 -20.43 -21.24 18.61
N VAL A 615 -20.44 -20.16 17.86
CA VAL A 615 -21.64 -19.36 17.57
C VAL A 615 -22.28 -19.95 16.32
N THR A 616 -23.60 -20.13 16.33
CA THR A 616 -24.33 -20.50 15.12
C THR A 616 -25.75 -19.97 15.12
N HIS A 617 -26.21 -19.58 13.93
CA HIS A 617 -27.61 -19.27 13.66
C HIS A 617 -28.40 -20.49 13.17
N GLN A 618 -27.71 -21.56 12.79
CA GLN A 618 -28.31 -22.76 12.23
C GLN A 618 -28.66 -23.71 13.37
N VAL A 619 -29.97 -23.94 13.54
CA VAL A 619 -30.54 -24.73 14.63
C VAL A 619 -30.10 -26.19 14.60
N GLU A 620 -29.78 -26.72 13.41
CA GLU A 620 -29.36 -28.11 13.22
C GLU A 620 -28.07 -28.47 13.97
N PHE A 621 -27.19 -27.49 14.24
CA PHE A 621 -25.93 -27.71 14.95
C PHE A 621 -26.03 -27.49 16.47
N LEU A 622 -27.24 -27.27 17.01
CA LEU A 622 -27.44 -27.09 18.45
C LEU A 622 -27.73 -28.40 19.19
N VAL A 623 -28.18 -29.45 18.49
CA VAL A 623 -28.75 -30.65 19.11
C VAL A 623 -27.70 -31.45 19.88
N ASP A 624 -26.47 -31.55 19.37
CA ASP A 624 -25.40 -32.35 19.98
C ASP A 624 -24.45 -31.52 20.85
N ALA A 625 -24.82 -30.27 21.19
CA ALA A 625 -24.04 -29.45 22.11
C ALA A 625 -24.23 -29.90 23.57
N ASP A 626 -23.15 -29.97 24.33
CA ASP A 626 -23.18 -30.28 25.76
C ASP A 626 -23.85 -29.15 26.58
N LEU A 627 -23.68 -27.92 26.11
CA LEU A 627 -24.27 -26.71 26.69
C LEU A 627 -24.66 -25.72 25.60
N ILE A 628 -25.90 -25.22 25.64
CA ILE A 628 -26.39 -24.18 24.75
C ILE A 628 -26.62 -22.91 25.56
N MET A 629 -26.03 -21.79 25.13
CA MET A 629 -26.22 -20.47 25.72
C MET A 629 -27.05 -19.58 24.79
N VAL A 630 -28.24 -19.19 25.25
CA VAL A 630 -29.14 -18.30 24.52
C VAL A 630 -28.89 -16.86 24.94
N MET A 631 -28.33 -16.06 24.02
CA MET A 631 -28.03 -14.65 24.25
C MET A 631 -29.18 -13.74 23.82
N GLN A 632 -29.58 -12.84 24.72
CA GLN A 632 -30.59 -11.81 24.45
C GLN A 632 -30.18 -10.50 25.11
N ASN A 633 -30.18 -9.40 24.34
CA ASN A 633 -29.88 -8.05 24.83
C ASN A 633 -28.58 -7.95 25.68
N GLY A 634 -27.52 -8.66 25.28
CA GLY A 634 -26.24 -8.64 25.99
C GLY A 634 -26.18 -9.45 27.28
N ARG A 635 -27.18 -10.31 27.55
CA ARG A 635 -27.21 -11.22 28.70
C ARG A 635 -27.40 -12.67 28.25
N ILE A 636 -26.98 -13.60 29.09
CA ILE A 636 -27.34 -15.02 28.91
C ILE A 636 -28.72 -15.21 29.52
N ALA A 637 -29.73 -15.29 28.65
CA ALA A 637 -31.11 -15.44 29.09
C ALA A 637 -31.36 -16.85 29.65
N GLN A 638 -30.79 -17.85 28.99
CA GLN A 638 -30.90 -19.26 29.37
C GLN A 638 -29.63 -20.00 28.99
N ALA A 639 -29.26 -21.00 29.79
CA ALA A 639 -28.17 -21.91 29.51
C ALA A 639 -28.58 -23.33 29.94
N GLY A 640 -28.40 -24.34 29.09
CA GLY A 640 -28.78 -25.72 29.40
C GLY A 640 -28.62 -26.65 28.21
N LYS A 641 -29.05 -27.90 28.37
CA LYS A 641 -29.09 -28.88 27.26
C LYS A 641 -30.26 -28.59 26.33
N PHE A 642 -30.18 -29.06 25.08
CA PHE A 642 -31.23 -28.85 24.08
C PHE A 642 -32.64 -29.26 24.56
N GLN A 643 -32.75 -30.40 25.24
CA GLN A 643 -34.01 -30.95 25.74
C GLN A 643 -34.65 -30.07 26.83
N GLU A 644 -33.84 -29.41 27.65
CA GLU A 644 -34.28 -28.53 28.74
C GLU A 644 -34.79 -27.19 28.20
N LEU A 645 -34.15 -26.68 27.14
CA LEU A 645 -34.50 -25.40 26.52
C LEU A 645 -35.76 -25.49 25.62
N GLN A 646 -36.04 -26.67 25.05
CA GLN A 646 -37.18 -26.88 24.16
C GLN A 646 -38.54 -26.71 24.86
N GLN A 647 -38.60 -26.85 26.19
CA GLN A 647 -39.83 -26.73 26.98
C GLN A 647 -40.25 -25.28 27.27
N ASN A 648 -39.42 -24.29 26.93
CA ASN A 648 -39.63 -22.88 27.28
C ASN A 648 -40.06 -21.98 26.10
N MET A 649 -40.92 -20.98 26.38
CA MET A 649 -41.49 -20.07 25.37
C MET A 649 -40.45 -19.26 24.57
N ALA A 650 -39.37 -18.78 25.21
CA ALA A 650 -38.39 -17.89 24.56
C ALA A 650 -37.61 -18.57 23.42
N PHE A 651 -37.22 -19.82 23.61
CA PHE A 651 -36.59 -20.65 22.58
C PHE A 651 -37.63 -21.08 21.51
N GLY A 652 -38.86 -21.36 21.94
CA GLY A 652 -39.98 -21.75 21.08
C GLY A 652 -40.39 -20.72 20.02
N VAL A 653 -40.26 -19.41 20.28
CA VAL A 653 -40.57 -18.35 19.30
C VAL A 653 -39.57 -18.33 18.14
N ILE A 654 -38.28 -18.52 18.43
CA ILE A 654 -37.22 -18.61 17.40
C ILE A 654 -37.40 -19.89 16.58
N PHE A 655 -37.79 -20.99 17.25
CA PHE A 655 -38.05 -22.29 16.63
C PHE A 655 -39.33 -22.32 15.75
N GLY A 656 -40.40 -21.67 16.19
CA GLY A 656 -41.70 -21.67 15.51
C GLY A 656 -41.69 -20.95 14.16
N ALA A 657 -40.93 -19.84 14.06
CA ALA A 657 -40.77 -19.10 12.81
C ALA A 657 -40.10 -19.94 11.70
N HIS A 658 -39.16 -20.80 12.06
CA HIS A 658 -38.45 -21.66 11.12
C HIS A 658 -39.33 -22.81 10.61
N PHE A 659 -40.23 -23.34 11.43
CA PHE A 659 -41.15 -24.42 11.08
C PHE A 659 -42.29 -23.96 10.15
N CYS A 660 -42.85 -22.75 10.37
CA CYS A 660 -43.89 -22.19 9.49
C CYS A 660 -43.41 -22.02 8.04
N ALA A 661 -42.12 -21.70 7.83
CA ALA A 661 -41.55 -21.56 6.49
C ALA A 661 -41.40 -22.92 5.77
N VAL A 662 -41.12 -23.99 6.51
CA VAL A 662 -40.93 -25.35 5.96
C VAL A 662 -42.28 -26.02 5.66
N GLU A 663 -43.34 -25.71 6.41
CA GLU A 663 -44.68 -26.27 6.19
C GLU A 663 -45.34 -25.83 4.88
N GLN A 664 -45.00 -24.64 4.37
CA GLN A 664 -45.47 -24.17 3.05
C GLN A 664 -44.93 -25.02 1.88
N VAL A 665 -43.74 -25.61 2.04
CA VAL A 665 -43.10 -26.46 1.01
C VAL A 665 -43.80 -27.80 0.86
N CYS A 666 -44.35 -28.36 1.95
CA CYS A 666 -45.06 -29.64 1.90
C CYS A 666 -46.49 -29.53 1.37
N ASN A 667 -47.08 -28.33 1.36
CA ASN A 667 -48.51 -28.11 1.02
C ASN A 667 -48.76 -27.52 -0.37
N ALA A 668 -47.72 -27.30 -1.19
CA ALA A 668 -47.89 -26.84 -2.57
C ALA A 668 -48.40 -27.97 -3.50
N LYS A 669 -49.68 -28.32 -3.37
CA LYS A 669 -50.43 -29.05 -4.39
C LYS A 669 -51.38 -28.10 -5.11
N GLY A 670 -51.00 -27.75 -6.34
CA GLY A 670 -51.90 -27.63 -7.47
C GLY A 670 -52.47 -26.26 -7.79
N THR A 671 -51.99 -25.67 -8.89
CA THR A 671 -52.86 -24.98 -9.85
C THR A 671 -52.31 -25.24 -11.26
N SER A 672 -53.01 -26.08 -12.02
CA SER A 672 -52.73 -26.37 -13.43
C SER A 672 -53.27 -25.26 -14.33
N ILE A 673 -52.41 -24.66 -15.16
CA ILE A 673 -52.84 -23.88 -16.33
C ILE A 673 -52.35 -24.63 -17.57
N TYR A 674 -53.28 -24.98 -18.44
CA TYR A 674 -53.04 -25.62 -19.74
C TYR A 674 -52.26 -24.68 -20.66
N LEU A 675 -51.18 -25.17 -21.27
CA LEU A 675 -50.61 -24.53 -22.46
C LEU A 675 -50.22 -25.58 -23.50
N SER A 676 -50.62 -25.26 -24.72
CA SER A 676 -50.66 -26.08 -25.93
C SER A 676 -49.28 -26.51 -26.43
N LYS A 677 -49.22 -27.74 -26.95
CA LYS A 677 -48.11 -28.30 -27.72
C LYS A 677 -47.82 -27.48 -28.98
N HIS A 678 -46.55 -27.15 -29.20
CA HIS A 678 -45.97 -27.08 -30.54
C HIS A 678 -44.71 -27.96 -30.58
N HIS A 679 -44.71 -28.92 -31.50
CA HIS A 679 -43.52 -29.63 -31.95
C HIS A 679 -42.76 -28.76 -32.94
N ALA A 680 -41.43 -28.79 -32.87
CA ALA A 680 -40.56 -28.82 -34.04
C ALA A 680 -39.21 -29.46 -33.67
N GLU A 681 -38.81 -30.43 -34.48
CA GLU A 681 -37.53 -31.12 -34.48
C GLU A 681 -36.37 -30.18 -34.87
N SER A 682 -35.18 -30.42 -34.33
CA SER A 682 -33.98 -30.61 -35.17
C SER A 682 -32.81 -31.16 -34.35
N GLU A 683 -32.30 -32.28 -34.82
CA GLU A 683 -31.00 -32.85 -34.48
C GLU A 683 -29.87 -32.10 -35.21
N LYS A 684 -28.69 -32.09 -34.56
CA LYS A 684 -27.32 -31.89 -35.08
C LYS A 684 -26.95 -30.52 -35.64
N ILE A 685 -25.96 -29.89 -34.99
CA ILE A 685 -24.64 -29.57 -35.56
C ILE A 685 -23.63 -29.52 -34.39
N PHE A 686 -22.61 -30.37 -34.48
CA PHE A 686 -21.41 -30.40 -33.65
C PHE A 686 -20.36 -29.45 -34.27
N GLU A 687 -19.40 -29.01 -33.44
CA GLU A 687 -18.19 -28.24 -33.79
C GLU A 687 -18.37 -26.78 -34.21
N VAL A 688 -18.04 -25.84 -33.31
CA VAL A 688 -16.90 -24.92 -33.48
C VAL A 688 -16.35 -24.56 -32.09
N GLY A 689 -15.38 -25.34 -31.63
CA GLY A 689 -14.48 -24.91 -30.56
C GLY A 689 -13.42 -24.00 -31.18
N SER A 690 -13.50 -22.69 -30.91
CA SER A 690 -12.39 -21.74 -30.93
C SER A 690 -12.94 -20.32 -30.98
N ASN A 691 -13.11 -19.69 -29.81
CA ASN A 691 -12.98 -18.23 -29.67
C ASN A 691 -12.77 -17.79 -28.21
N TYR A 692 -12.26 -18.72 -27.38
CA TYR A 692 -11.96 -18.49 -25.96
C TYR A 692 -10.67 -17.68 -25.73
N TRP A 693 -9.99 -17.27 -26.80
CA TRP A 693 -8.70 -16.56 -26.73
C TRP A 693 -8.81 -15.03 -26.74
N MET A 694 -9.92 -14.44 -27.19
CA MET A 694 -9.98 -13.00 -27.49
C MET A 694 -10.62 -12.13 -26.39
N ALA A 695 -11.48 -12.68 -25.54
CA ALA A 695 -11.97 -11.98 -24.34
C ALA A 695 -10.96 -12.03 -23.17
N SER A 696 -9.90 -12.84 -23.30
CA SER A 696 -8.82 -13.00 -22.32
C SER A 696 -7.76 -11.89 -22.38
N ALA A 697 -7.80 -11.00 -23.39
CA ALA A 697 -6.75 -10.00 -23.57
C ALA A 697 -6.86 -8.82 -22.59
N CYS A 698 -8.09 -8.49 -22.13
CA CYS A 698 -8.35 -7.48 -21.10
C CYS A 698 -8.76 -8.08 -19.74
N HIS A 699 -8.96 -9.40 -19.66
CA HIS A 699 -9.24 -10.07 -18.40
C HIS A 699 -7.95 -10.68 -17.84
N PRO A 700 -7.49 -10.31 -16.63
CA PRO A 700 -6.35 -10.97 -16.01
C PRO A 700 -6.80 -12.38 -15.60
N ARG A 701 -6.52 -13.38 -16.44
CA ARG A 701 -6.73 -14.80 -16.08
C ARG A 701 -5.62 -15.37 -15.21
N THR A 702 -4.56 -14.60 -14.94
CA THR A 702 -3.47 -14.99 -14.04
C THR A 702 -2.84 -13.75 -13.39
N GLY A 703 -3.52 -13.21 -12.38
CA GLY A 703 -3.01 -12.07 -11.62
C GLY A 703 -4.07 -11.44 -10.77
N SER A 704 -4.03 -11.77 -9.48
CA SER A 704 -4.74 -11.18 -8.35
C SER A 704 -5.14 -9.71 -8.51
N LYS A 705 -6.25 -9.31 -7.85
CA LYS A 705 -6.63 -7.89 -7.64
C LYS A 705 -5.45 -7.03 -7.14
N SER A 706 -4.46 -7.61 -6.46
CA SER A 706 -3.21 -6.92 -6.08
C SER A 706 -2.39 -6.42 -7.28
N LYS A 707 -2.41 -7.09 -8.45
CA LYS A 707 -1.83 -6.54 -9.68
C LYS A 707 -2.59 -5.31 -10.16
N MET A 708 -3.90 -5.23 -9.94
CA MET A 708 -4.72 -4.09 -10.34
C MET A 708 -4.47 -2.89 -9.45
N GLU A 709 -4.44 -3.07 -8.12
CA GLU A 709 -4.10 -2.01 -7.16
C GLU A 709 -2.64 -1.57 -7.29
N SER A 710 -1.70 -2.49 -7.54
CA SER A 710 -0.31 -2.11 -7.84
C SER A 710 -0.22 -1.35 -9.16
N THR A 711 -0.97 -1.74 -10.19
CA THR A 711 -0.99 -1.03 -11.48
C THR A 711 -1.63 0.36 -11.33
N GLN A 712 -2.68 0.51 -10.52
CA GLN A 712 -3.30 1.80 -10.17
C GLN A 712 -2.33 2.72 -9.43
N PHE A 713 -1.72 2.21 -8.37
CA PHE A 713 -0.75 2.93 -7.56
C PHE A 713 0.44 3.38 -8.42
N MET A 714 0.96 2.48 -9.25
CA MET A 714 2.08 2.79 -10.14
C MET A 714 1.67 3.78 -11.24
N ALA A 715 0.52 3.63 -11.90
CA ALA A 715 0.07 4.57 -12.92
C ALA A 715 -0.17 5.99 -12.37
N SER A 716 -0.70 6.10 -11.15
CA SER A 716 -0.89 7.41 -10.49
C SER A 716 0.41 8.06 -10.06
N ILE A 717 1.33 7.27 -9.49
CA ILE A 717 2.68 7.75 -9.17
C ILE A 717 3.39 8.20 -10.44
N ASP A 718 3.32 7.40 -11.50
CA ASP A 718 4.00 7.68 -12.76
C ASP A 718 3.46 8.94 -13.44
N GLN A 719 2.14 9.13 -13.43
CA GLN A 719 1.53 10.35 -13.92
C GLN A 719 1.93 11.58 -13.08
N SER A 720 2.04 11.41 -11.76
CA SER A 720 2.45 12.49 -10.85
C SER A 720 3.90 12.93 -11.09
N VAL A 721 4.80 11.96 -11.29
CA VAL A 721 6.21 12.22 -11.63
C VAL A 721 6.28 12.98 -12.96
N LEU A 722 5.48 12.58 -13.94
CA LEU A 722 5.40 13.27 -15.23
C LEU A 722 4.92 14.72 -15.10
N ASP A 723 3.84 14.96 -14.38
CA ASP A 723 3.20 16.28 -14.26
C ASP A 723 4.04 17.27 -13.42
N LEU A 724 4.67 16.81 -12.33
CA LEU A 724 5.31 17.70 -11.36
C LEU A 724 6.84 17.74 -11.45
N GLU A 725 7.49 16.64 -11.82
CA GLU A 725 8.94 16.48 -11.67
C GLU A 725 9.68 16.46 -13.01
N THR A 726 9.14 15.78 -14.04
CA THR A 726 9.84 15.58 -15.31
C THR A 726 10.21 16.88 -16.01
N ALA A 727 9.27 17.84 -16.07
CA ALA A 727 9.52 19.14 -16.71
C ALA A 727 10.63 19.95 -16.00
N SER A 728 10.61 20.00 -14.66
CA SER A 728 11.68 20.69 -13.91
C SER A 728 13.01 19.97 -14.03
N THR A 729 13.03 18.64 -13.93
CA THR A 729 14.27 17.85 -14.00
C THR A 729 14.94 17.98 -15.37
N LEU A 730 14.16 18.00 -16.45
CA LEU A 730 14.66 18.21 -17.80
C LEU A 730 15.20 19.63 -18.02
N SER A 731 14.49 20.65 -17.48
CA SER A 731 14.94 22.04 -17.50
C SER A 731 16.26 22.22 -16.74
N GLU A 732 16.35 21.68 -15.52
CA GLU A 732 17.56 21.70 -14.69
C GLU A 732 18.73 20.96 -15.37
N SER A 733 18.46 19.82 -16.01
CA SER A 733 19.47 19.06 -16.76
C SER A 733 20.02 19.88 -17.93
N THR A 734 19.13 20.47 -18.72
CA THR A 734 19.50 21.30 -19.87
C THR A 734 20.32 22.51 -19.43
N PHE A 735 19.86 23.20 -18.38
CA PHE A 735 20.55 24.34 -17.80
C PHE A 735 21.94 23.98 -17.26
N SER A 736 22.06 22.87 -16.53
CA SER A 736 23.34 22.41 -15.96
C SER A 736 24.35 22.07 -17.04
N VAL A 737 23.91 21.43 -18.14
CA VAL A 737 24.78 21.13 -19.29
C VAL A 737 25.21 22.41 -20.00
N MET A 738 24.30 23.36 -20.23
CA MET A 738 24.63 24.66 -20.82
C MET A 738 25.64 25.44 -19.96
N GLN A 739 25.45 25.45 -18.65
CA GLN A 739 26.36 26.12 -17.71
C GLN A 739 27.74 25.46 -17.69
N PHE A 740 27.81 24.13 -17.72
CA PHE A 740 29.07 23.39 -17.77
C PHE A 740 29.84 23.67 -19.08
N LEU A 741 29.14 23.63 -20.22
CA LEU A 741 29.74 23.99 -21.52
C LEU A 741 30.20 25.45 -21.56
N GLY A 742 29.41 26.38 -21.02
CA GLY A 742 29.79 27.78 -20.91
C GLY A 742 31.06 27.99 -20.09
N THR A 743 31.18 27.31 -18.96
CA THR A 743 32.39 27.34 -18.11
C THR A 743 33.61 26.79 -18.86
N ILE A 744 33.46 25.68 -19.60
CA ILE A 744 34.55 25.13 -20.43
C ILE A 744 34.98 26.14 -21.50
N LEU A 745 34.03 26.79 -22.19
CA LEU A 745 34.33 27.78 -23.22
C LEU A 745 35.13 28.96 -22.64
N ILE A 746 34.75 29.47 -21.47
CA ILE A 746 35.47 30.56 -20.78
C ILE A 746 36.90 30.12 -20.42
N ILE A 747 37.08 28.93 -19.83
CA ILE A 747 38.42 28.43 -19.47
C ILE A 747 39.28 28.24 -20.72
N SER A 748 38.70 27.70 -21.79
CA SER A 748 39.40 27.40 -23.04
C SER A 748 39.80 28.66 -23.81
N TYR A 749 39.02 29.72 -23.74
CA TYR A 749 39.35 31.02 -24.34
C TYR A 749 40.65 31.60 -23.77
N VAL A 750 40.88 31.42 -22.47
CA VAL A 750 42.04 31.98 -21.75
C VAL A 750 43.24 31.04 -21.75
N SER A 751 42.97 29.73 -21.73
CA SER A 751 43.98 28.70 -21.58
C SER A 751 43.66 27.52 -22.49
N TRP A 752 43.77 27.74 -23.80
CA TRP A 752 43.49 26.73 -24.82
C TRP A 752 44.21 25.37 -24.62
N PRO A 753 45.45 25.27 -24.05
CA PRO A 753 46.08 23.98 -23.81
C PRO A 753 45.33 23.08 -22.83
N VAL A 754 44.43 23.64 -22.00
CA VAL A 754 43.60 22.86 -21.06
C VAL A 754 42.61 21.97 -21.82
N LEU A 755 42.25 22.29 -23.08
CA LEU A 755 41.40 21.45 -23.93
C LEU A 755 41.97 20.04 -24.14
N ILE A 756 43.31 19.91 -24.17
CA ILE A 756 43.99 18.61 -24.34
C ILE A 756 43.66 17.65 -23.19
N ILE A 757 43.43 18.17 -21.98
CA ILE A 757 43.06 17.38 -20.80
C ILE A 757 41.54 17.29 -20.62
N PHE A 758 40.80 18.33 -21.02
CA PHE A 758 39.34 18.32 -20.95
C PHE A 758 38.71 17.22 -21.80
N ILE A 759 39.16 17.04 -23.04
CA ILE A 759 38.55 16.07 -23.97
C ILE A 759 38.64 14.63 -23.42
N PRO A 760 39.82 14.11 -23.03
CA PRO A 760 39.92 12.82 -22.36
C PRO A 760 39.12 12.73 -21.08
N SER A 761 39.12 13.80 -20.26
CA SER A 761 38.37 13.81 -18.99
C SER A 761 36.87 13.66 -19.22
N ILE A 762 36.29 14.36 -20.20
CA ILE A 762 34.87 14.25 -20.56
C ILE A 762 34.54 12.84 -21.07
N LEU A 763 35.40 12.25 -21.91
CA LEU A 763 35.22 10.88 -22.40
C LEU A 763 35.22 9.85 -21.26
N ILE A 764 36.14 10.01 -20.30
CA ILE A 764 36.20 9.17 -19.09
C ILE A 764 34.94 9.38 -18.24
N CYS A 765 34.49 10.62 -18.05
CA CYS A 765 33.24 10.91 -17.34
C CYS A 765 32.04 10.22 -18.00
N ILE A 766 31.89 10.31 -19.32
CA ILE A 766 30.82 9.63 -20.06
C ILE A 766 30.93 8.10 -19.87
N ARG A 767 32.14 7.55 -19.86
CA ARG A 767 32.36 6.11 -19.67
C ARG A 767 31.97 5.65 -18.26
N TYR A 768 32.30 6.43 -17.23
CA TYR A 768 31.87 6.17 -15.85
C TYR A 768 30.35 6.34 -15.68
N GLN A 769 29.74 7.36 -16.29
CA GLN A 769 28.29 7.56 -16.26
C GLN A 769 27.54 6.34 -16.83
N ARG A 770 27.96 5.85 -18.00
CA ARG A 770 27.37 4.66 -18.62
C ARG A 770 27.55 3.41 -17.77
N TYR A 771 28.73 3.23 -17.17
CA TYR A 771 29.01 2.09 -16.31
C TYR A 771 28.15 2.09 -15.03
N TYR A 772 27.96 3.27 -14.43
CA TYR A 772 27.09 3.48 -13.28
C TYR A 772 25.60 3.28 -13.60
N SER A 773 25.11 3.89 -14.69
CA SER A 773 23.67 3.95 -15.00
C SER A 773 23.03 2.56 -15.13
N LEU A 774 23.76 1.58 -15.69
CA LEU A 774 23.31 0.18 -15.78
C LEU A 774 22.98 -0.42 -14.41
N THR A 775 23.87 -0.26 -13.43
CA THR A 775 23.66 -0.82 -12.09
C THR A 775 22.65 0.00 -11.29
N ALA A 776 22.70 1.34 -11.40
CA ALA A 776 21.83 2.25 -10.66
C ALA A 776 20.35 2.06 -11.05
N THR A 777 20.06 1.86 -12.34
CA THR A 777 18.70 1.63 -12.83
C THR A 777 18.11 0.35 -12.24
N GLU A 778 18.89 -0.73 -12.23
CA GLU A 778 18.46 -2.02 -11.67
C GLU A 778 18.25 -1.94 -10.15
N LEU A 779 19.16 -1.26 -9.42
CA LEU A 779 19.01 -1.04 -7.97
C LEU A 779 17.79 -0.15 -7.65
N ALA A 780 17.54 0.89 -8.45
CA ALA A 780 16.37 1.75 -8.30
C ALA A 780 15.07 0.95 -8.55
N ARG A 781 15.06 0.09 -9.58
CA ARG A 781 13.93 -0.81 -9.85
C ARG A 781 13.66 -1.74 -8.68
N LEU A 782 14.69 -2.42 -8.17
CA LEU A 782 14.57 -3.33 -7.03
C LEU A 782 14.11 -2.61 -5.77
N SER A 783 14.68 -1.44 -5.46
CA SER A 783 14.23 -0.61 -4.34
C SER A 783 12.76 -0.18 -4.46
N GLY A 784 12.29 0.15 -5.66
CA GLY A 784 10.90 0.51 -5.91
C GLY A 784 9.93 -0.65 -5.67
N ILE A 785 10.31 -1.86 -6.09
CA ILE A 785 9.51 -3.09 -5.90
C ILE A 785 9.43 -3.47 -4.42
N GLN A 786 10.54 -3.40 -3.69
CA GLN A 786 10.62 -3.83 -2.29
C GLN A 786 9.86 -2.94 -1.29
N LYS A 787 9.30 -1.79 -1.73
CA LYS A 787 8.46 -0.95 -0.88
C LYS A 787 7.05 -1.51 -0.69
N ALA A 788 6.48 -2.15 -1.72
CA ALA A 788 5.11 -2.65 -1.69
C ALA A 788 4.87 -3.78 -0.66
N PRO A 789 5.75 -4.79 -0.53
CA PRO A 789 5.60 -5.87 0.46
C PRO A 789 5.50 -5.37 1.90
N ILE A 790 6.22 -4.30 2.25
CA ILE A 790 6.13 -3.68 3.59
C ILE A 790 4.70 -3.18 3.82
N LEU A 791 4.17 -2.35 2.92
CA LEU A 791 2.84 -1.75 3.07
C LEU A 791 1.73 -2.82 3.10
N HIS A 792 1.88 -3.83 2.24
CA HIS A 792 1.01 -4.99 2.19
C HIS A 792 0.96 -5.75 3.52
N HIS A 793 2.15 -6.07 4.06
CA HIS A 793 2.27 -6.77 5.33
C HIS A 793 1.66 -5.97 6.50
N PHE A 794 1.79 -4.63 6.49
CA PHE A 794 1.10 -3.75 7.45
C PHE A 794 -0.42 -3.88 7.36
N GLY A 795 -0.97 -3.87 6.14
CA GLY A 795 -2.41 -4.04 5.90
C GLY A 795 -2.93 -5.38 6.42
N GLU A 796 -2.29 -6.49 6.05
CA GLU A 796 -2.68 -7.83 6.50
C GLU A 796 -2.60 -7.99 8.02
N THR A 797 -1.54 -7.46 8.63
CA THR A 797 -1.35 -7.48 10.09
C THR A 797 -2.45 -6.71 10.80
N PHE A 798 -2.85 -5.55 10.26
CA PHE A 798 -3.91 -4.72 10.85
C PHE A 798 -5.26 -5.43 10.87
N TYR A 799 -5.69 -6.04 9.76
CA TYR A 799 -6.94 -6.80 9.71
C TYR A 799 -6.88 -8.07 10.55
N GLY A 800 -5.74 -8.76 10.55
CA GLY A 800 -5.52 -10.03 11.23
C GLY A 800 -5.12 -9.94 12.70
N ALA A 801 -4.98 -8.75 13.29
CA ALA A 801 -4.29 -8.59 14.57
C ALA A 801 -4.86 -9.45 15.71
N ALA A 802 -6.20 -9.58 15.79
CA ALA A 802 -6.85 -10.43 16.80
C ALA A 802 -6.52 -11.92 16.62
N ILE A 803 -6.39 -12.37 15.37
CA ILE A 803 -6.03 -13.74 15.03
C ILE A 803 -4.54 -13.97 15.34
N ILE A 804 -3.66 -13.04 14.96
CA ILE A 804 -2.22 -13.14 15.25
C ILE A 804 -1.98 -13.30 16.75
N ARG A 805 -2.69 -12.53 17.59
CA ARG A 805 -2.64 -12.65 19.05
C ARG A 805 -3.25 -13.94 19.58
N ALA A 806 -4.41 -14.35 19.07
CA ALA A 806 -5.04 -15.60 19.48
C ALA A 806 -4.12 -16.82 19.27
N PHE A 807 -3.35 -16.83 18.17
CA PHE A 807 -2.39 -17.89 17.85
C PHE A 807 -0.97 -17.67 18.43
N ARG A 808 -0.74 -16.56 19.17
CA ARG A 808 0.54 -16.13 19.73
C ARG A 808 1.69 -16.10 18.71
N GLN A 809 1.49 -15.38 17.60
CA GLN A 809 2.46 -15.28 16.49
C GLN A 809 3.04 -13.85 16.31
N GLU A 810 2.87 -12.97 17.27
CA GLU A 810 3.29 -11.56 17.22
C GLU A 810 4.77 -11.41 16.90
N ASP A 811 5.64 -12.19 17.57
CA ASP A 811 7.10 -12.15 17.35
C ASP A 811 7.50 -12.58 15.94
N ARG A 812 6.81 -13.56 15.36
CA ARG A 812 7.06 -14.03 14.00
C ARG A 812 6.75 -12.93 12.99
N PHE A 813 5.58 -12.31 13.13
CA PHE A 813 5.16 -11.19 12.30
C PHE A 813 6.10 -9.98 12.48
N TYR A 814 6.51 -9.69 13.71
CA TYR A 814 7.48 -8.63 13.99
C TYR A 814 8.83 -8.86 13.29
N ARG A 815 9.39 -10.07 13.39
CA ARG A 815 10.65 -10.44 12.70
C ARG A 815 10.51 -10.42 11.18
N SER A 816 9.38 -10.89 10.65
CA SER A 816 9.07 -10.82 9.21
C SER A 816 9.12 -9.37 8.72
N ASN A 817 8.48 -8.44 9.45
CA ASN A 817 8.53 -7.01 9.12
C ASN A 817 9.95 -6.43 9.14
N LEU A 818 10.79 -6.82 10.11
CA LEU A 818 12.19 -6.40 10.14
C LEU A 818 12.97 -6.93 8.93
N SER A 819 12.72 -8.17 8.50
CA SER A 819 13.32 -8.74 7.29
C SER A 819 12.89 -7.99 6.02
N LEU A 820 11.60 -7.63 5.91
CA LEU A 820 11.10 -6.83 4.78
C LEU A 820 11.75 -5.44 4.75
N LEU A 821 11.96 -4.82 5.92
CA LEU A 821 12.69 -3.55 6.03
C LEU A 821 14.14 -3.68 5.57
N ASP A 822 14.84 -4.76 5.93
CA ASP A 822 16.20 -5.02 5.47
C ASP A 822 16.24 -5.27 3.95
N ASN A 823 15.29 -6.03 3.40
CA ASN A 823 15.18 -6.28 1.96
C ASN A 823 14.94 -5.00 1.13
N HIS A 824 14.18 -4.05 1.66
CA HIS A 824 14.09 -2.71 1.07
C HIS A 824 15.39 -1.90 1.26
N SER A 825 15.98 -1.95 2.45
CA SER A 825 17.14 -1.11 2.81
C SER A 825 18.39 -1.45 2.01
N ARG A 826 18.59 -2.73 1.67
CA ARG A 826 19.72 -3.24 0.88
C ARG A 826 19.89 -2.55 -0.48
N PRO A 827 18.97 -2.70 -1.46
CA PRO A 827 19.10 -2.06 -2.78
C PRO A 827 19.16 -0.54 -2.68
N TRP A 828 18.38 0.06 -1.76
CA TRP A 828 18.34 1.51 -1.58
C TRP A 828 19.68 2.07 -1.08
N PHE A 829 20.29 1.43 -0.07
CA PHE A 829 21.59 1.84 0.48
C PHE A 829 22.69 1.76 -0.58
N HIS A 830 22.74 0.67 -1.35
CA HIS A 830 23.73 0.50 -2.42
C HIS A 830 23.49 1.43 -3.61
N LEU A 831 22.24 1.75 -3.94
CA LEU A 831 21.91 2.76 -4.96
C LEU A 831 22.52 4.12 -4.59
N MET A 832 22.31 4.54 -3.36
CA MET A 832 22.82 5.83 -2.88
C MET A 832 24.34 5.84 -2.74
N ALA A 833 24.94 4.72 -2.33
CA ALA A 833 26.40 4.56 -2.37
C ALA A 833 26.98 4.62 -3.79
N ALA A 834 26.26 4.09 -4.79
CA ALA A 834 26.66 4.15 -6.19
C ALA A 834 26.69 5.61 -6.72
N VAL A 835 25.74 6.45 -6.30
CA VAL A 835 25.71 7.89 -6.64
C VAL A 835 26.98 8.58 -6.11
N GLU A 836 27.34 8.32 -4.87
CA GLU A 836 28.53 8.91 -4.24
C GLU A 836 29.84 8.36 -4.83
N TRP A 837 29.87 7.08 -5.18
CA TRP A 837 31.00 6.48 -5.92
C TRP A 837 31.25 7.21 -7.24
N LEU A 838 30.22 7.40 -8.05
CA LEU A 838 30.33 8.10 -9.33
C LEU A 838 30.79 9.54 -9.11
N SER A 839 30.14 10.22 -8.18
CA SER A 839 30.40 11.64 -7.90
C SER A 839 31.82 11.88 -7.37
N PHE A 840 32.37 10.96 -6.58
CA PHE A 840 33.76 11.02 -6.13
C PHE A 840 34.75 10.89 -7.31
N ARG A 841 34.50 9.98 -8.25
CA ARG A 841 35.40 9.75 -9.42
C ARG A 841 35.35 10.91 -10.40
N MET A 842 34.17 11.49 -10.61
CA MET A 842 34.02 12.73 -11.38
C MET A 842 34.76 13.90 -10.72
N ASN A 843 34.61 14.08 -9.40
CA ASN A 843 35.31 15.13 -8.66
C ASN A 843 36.84 14.99 -8.75
N LEU A 844 37.39 13.78 -8.75
CA LEU A 844 38.83 13.57 -8.91
C LEU A 844 39.35 14.05 -10.27
N LEU A 845 38.63 13.73 -11.35
CA LEU A 845 38.99 14.18 -12.70
C LEU A 845 38.92 15.71 -12.81
N CYS A 846 37.88 16.32 -12.25
CA CYS A 846 37.72 17.77 -12.26
C CYS A 846 38.74 18.49 -11.36
N ASN A 847 39.10 17.93 -10.20
CA ASN A 847 40.21 18.44 -9.38
C ASN A 847 41.54 18.37 -10.14
N PHE A 848 41.77 17.32 -10.93
CA PHE A 848 42.95 17.21 -11.78
C PHE A 848 42.98 18.29 -12.87
N VAL A 849 41.85 18.49 -13.57
CA VAL A 849 41.71 19.56 -14.57
C VAL A 849 41.91 20.95 -13.95
N PHE A 850 41.36 21.19 -12.75
CA PHE A 850 41.52 22.44 -12.02
C PHE A 850 42.98 22.67 -11.58
N GLY A 851 43.64 21.65 -11.05
CA GLY A 851 45.06 21.75 -10.69
C GLY A 851 45.94 22.02 -11.91
N PHE A 852 45.69 21.34 -13.02
CA PHE A 852 46.42 21.56 -14.26
C PHE A 852 46.24 22.97 -14.81
N SER A 853 45.01 23.51 -14.81
CA SER A 853 44.76 24.87 -15.28
C SER A 853 45.46 25.92 -14.41
N LEU A 854 45.49 25.71 -13.09
CA LEU A 854 46.24 26.57 -12.16
C LEU A 854 47.76 26.52 -12.39
N VAL A 855 48.33 25.33 -12.57
CA VAL A 855 49.76 25.17 -12.87
C VAL A 855 50.12 25.84 -14.19
N LEU A 856 49.26 25.72 -15.21
CA LEU A 856 49.44 26.39 -16.49
C LEU A 856 49.44 27.92 -16.31
N LEU A 857 48.48 28.47 -15.58
CA LEU A 857 48.38 29.91 -15.31
C LEU A 857 49.60 30.46 -14.57
N VAL A 858 50.20 29.68 -13.65
CA VAL A 858 51.41 30.07 -12.92
C VAL A 858 52.67 29.97 -13.79
N ARG A 859 52.70 29.04 -14.75
CA ARG A 859 53.87 28.78 -15.62
C ARG A 859 53.94 29.71 -16.83
N LEU A 860 52.84 30.33 -17.24
CA LEU A 860 52.83 31.29 -18.34
C LEU A 860 53.67 32.53 -17.99
N PRO A 861 54.41 33.11 -18.97
CA PRO A 861 55.22 34.30 -18.73
C PRO A 861 54.40 35.46 -18.15
N GLN A 862 55.00 36.25 -17.27
CA GLN A 862 54.37 37.45 -16.72
C GLN A 862 53.93 38.38 -17.87
N GLY A 863 52.68 38.85 -17.82
CA GLY A 863 52.08 39.70 -18.87
C GLY A 863 51.41 38.95 -20.03
N PHE A 864 51.55 37.62 -20.13
CA PHE A 864 50.88 36.83 -21.18
C PHE A 864 49.36 36.74 -20.98
N VAL A 865 48.91 36.68 -19.72
CA VAL A 865 47.48 36.64 -19.35
C VAL A 865 47.15 37.89 -18.54
N ASN A 866 46.07 38.58 -18.90
CA ASN A 866 45.55 39.66 -18.07
C ASN A 866 45.17 39.10 -16.68
N PRO A 867 45.70 39.64 -15.56
CA PRO A 867 45.45 39.12 -14.21
C PRO A 867 43.97 38.99 -13.87
N SER A 868 43.14 39.89 -14.40
CA SER A 868 41.67 39.88 -14.21
C SER A 868 41.03 38.65 -14.87
N ILE A 869 41.48 38.33 -16.09
CA ILE A 869 41.01 37.17 -16.85
C ILE A 869 41.52 35.87 -16.21
N GLY A 870 42.76 35.84 -15.73
CA GLY A 870 43.30 34.70 -14.96
C GLY A 870 42.50 34.42 -13.68
N GLY A 871 42.13 35.46 -12.93
CA GLY A 871 41.25 35.31 -11.77
C GLY A 871 39.84 34.83 -12.12
N LEU A 872 39.30 35.25 -13.27
CA LEU A 872 38.01 34.79 -13.77
C LEU A 872 38.01 33.28 -14.04
N VAL A 873 39.08 32.76 -14.66
CA VAL A 873 39.27 31.32 -14.89
C VAL A 873 39.28 30.55 -13.57
N VAL A 874 40.00 31.02 -12.55
CA VAL A 874 40.04 30.36 -11.24
C VAL A 874 38.65 30.30 -10.60
N MET A 875 37.90 31.39 -10.64
CA MET A 875 36.55 31.46 -10.09
C MET A 875 35.60 30.46 -10.78
N TYR A 876 35.61 30.37 -12.11
CA TYR A 876 34.78 29.41 -12.84
C TYR A 876 35.24 27.97 -12.65
N ALA A 877 36.55 27.73 -12.68
CA ALA A 877 37.12 26.39 -12.50
C ALA A 877 36.94 25.87 -11.06
N TRP A 878 36.90 26.74 -10.05
CA TRP A 878 36.58 26.38 -8.66
C TRP A 878 35.19 25.74 -8.53
N ASN A 879 34.21 26.20 -9.32
CA ASN A 879 32.84 25.70 -9.31
C ASN A 879 32.61 24.51 -10.25
N LEU A 880 33.63 24.06 -10.99
CA LEU A 880 33.49 23.03 -12.02
C LEU A 880 33.05 21.68 -11.44
N ASN A 881 33.53 21.31 -10.24
CA ASN A 881 33.10 20.09 -9.54
C ASN A 881 31.60 20.11 -9.22
N THR A 882 31.12 21.22 -8.68
CA THR A 882 29.71 21.39 -8.31
C THR A 882 28.82 21.32 -9.54
N GLN A 883 29.20 22.03 -10.61
CA GLN A 883 28.46 22.00 -11.88
C GLN A 883 28.43 20.62 -12.52
N LEU A 884 29.55 19.89 -12.55
CA LEU A 884 29.58 18.54 -13.11
C LEU A 884 28.75 17.58 -12.25
N SER A 885 28.85 17.67 -10.93
CA SER A 885 28.06 16.86 -10.01
C SER A 885 26.56 17.12 -10.16
N GLU A 886 26.16 18.38 -10.33
CA GLU A 886 24.77 18.79 -10.60
C GLU A 886 24.28 18.28 -11.94
N ALA A 887 25.04 18.49 -13.02
CA ALA A 887 24.69 18.00 -14.35
C ALA A 887 24.51 16.47 -14.35
N THR A 888 25.46 15.75 -13.75
CA THR A 888 25.43 14.28 -13.66
C THR A 888 24.23 13.78 -12.86
N ARG A 889 23.93 14.43 -11.72
CA ARG A 889 22.78 14.10 -10.87
C ARG A 889 21.45 14.40 -11.58
N ASN A 890 21.35 15.55 -12.24
CA ASN A 890 20.13 15.97 -12.94
C ASN A 890 19.85 15.06 -14.14
N ILE A 891 20.89 14.69 -14.91
CA ILE A 891 20.77 13.69 -15.99
C ILE A 891 20.32 12.34 -15.44
N SER A 892 20.94 11.86 -14.35
CA SER A 892 20.58 10.58 -13.74
C SER A 892 19.14 10.59 -13.20
N ARG A 893 18.67 11.71 -12.63
CA ARG A 893 17.27 11.90 -12.22
C ARG A 893 16.33 11.95 -13.42
N ALA A 894 16.72 12.62 -14.50
CA ALA A 894 15.91 12.68 -15.73
C ALA A 894 15.75 11.28 -16.35
N GLU A 895 16.84 10.48 -16.41
CA GLU A 895 16.80 9.08 -16.84
C GLU A 895 15.86 8.26 -15.94
N ALA A 896 15.97 8.40 -14.61
CA ALA A 896 15.09 7.70 -13.67
C ALA A 896 13.61 8.08 -13.84
N ASN A 897 13.29 9.37 -14.00
CA ASN A 897 11.92 9.84 -14.18
C ASN A 897 11.33 9.41 -15.54
N MET A 898 12.17 9.18 -16.55
CA MET A 898 11.73 8.71 -17.87
C MET A 898 11.21 7.26 -17.82
N ILE A 899 11.59 6.47 -16.81
CA ILE A 899 11.06 5.12 -16.57
C ILE A 899 9.54 5.19 -16.33
N SER A 900 9.03 6.21 -15.64
CA SER A 900 7.59 6.41 -15.47
C SER A 900 6.88 6.66 -16.79
N VAL A 901 7.50 7.41 -17.71
CA VAL A 901 6.96 7.64 -19.07
C VAL A 901 6.95 6.34 -19.88
N GLU A 902 8.03 5.56 -19.79
CA GLU A 902 8.11 4.26 -20.44
C GLU A 902 6.98 3.34 -19.97
N ARG A 903 6.73 3.26 -18.66
CA ARG A 903 5.64 2.46 -18.09
C ARG A 903 4.25 2.93 -18.55
N ILE A 904 4.00 4.23 -18.59
CA ILE A 904 2.74 4.78 -19.13
C ILE A 904 2.57 4.37 -20.60
N LEU A 905 3.61 4.49 -21.42
CA LEU A 905 3.57 4.08 -22.83
C LEU A 905 3.34 2.57 -23.00
N GLN A 906 3.81 1.74 -22.06
CA GLN A 906 3.50 0.32 -22.06
C GLN A 906 2.00 0.07 -21.87
N TYR A 907 1.34 0.78 -20.93
CA TYR A 907 -0.10 0.66 -20.73
C TYR A 907 -0.92 1.09 -21.96
N THR A 908 -0.46 2.08 -22.72
CA THR A 908 -1.15 2.51 -23.97
C THR A 908 -1.11 1.48 -25.09
N LYS A 909 -0.21 0.48 -25.00
CA LYS A 909 -0.05 -0.57 -26.01
C LYS A 909 -0.79 -1.86 -25.66
N LEU A 910 -1.54 -1.88 -24.56
CA LEU A 910 -2.35 -3.04 -24.20
C LEU A 910 -3.42 -3.29 -25.28
N PRO A 911 -3.73 -4.56 -25.59
CA PRO A 911 -4.76 -4.90 -26.56
C PRO A 911 -6.11 -4.34 -26.09
N SER A 912 -6.79 -3.58 -26.95
CA SER A 912 -8.13 -3.05 -26.66
C SER A 912 -9.19 -4.11 -26.85
N GLU A 913 -10.29 -4.00 -26.10
CA GLU A 913 -11.53 -4.69 -26.43
C GLU A 913 -12.05 -4.25 -27.82
N ALA A 914 -12.89 -5.10 -28.42
CA ALA A 914 -13.54 -4.77 -29.68
C ALA A 914 -14.43 -3.51 -29.52
N PRO A 915 -14.51 -2.65 -30.56
CA PRO A 915 -15.29 -1.43 -30.49
C PRO A 915 -16.78 -1.70 -30.23
N THR A 916 -17.41 -0.86 -29.41
CA THR A 916 -18.82 -0.96 -29.01
C THR A 916 -19.79 -0.88 -30.19
N ILE A 917 -19.41 -0.24 -31.28
CA ILE A 917 -20.20 -0.16 -32.51
C ILE A 917 -19.31 -0.61 -33.66
N THR A 918 -19.68 -1.73 -34.29
CA THR A 918 -19.12 -2.12 -35.59
C THR A 918 -20.01 -1.55 -36.68
N GLU A 919 -19.52 -0.57 -37.44
CA GLU A 919 -20.28 0.01 -38.55
C GLU A 919 -20.64 -1.08 -39.58
N GLY A 920 -21.92 -1.16 -39.95
CA GLY A 920 -22.44 -2.19 -40.87
C GLY A 920 -23.01 -3.46 -40.22
N SER A 921 -22.91 -3.63 -38.89
CA SER A 921 -23.40 -4.83 -38.17
C SER A 921 -24.35 -4.49 -37.02
N LYS A 922 -25.09 -3.38 -37.12
CA LYS A 922 -26.08 -2.99 -36.10
C LYS A 922 -27.32 -3.90 -36.19
N PRO A 923 -27.71 -4.59 -35.11
CA PRO A 923 -28.94 -5.37 -35.13
C PRO A 923 -30.17 -4.45 -35.24
N PRO A 924 -31.28 -4.93 -35.84
CA PRO A 924 -32.54 -4.20 -35.91
C PRO A 924 -33.14 -3.95 -34.51
N MET A 925 -34.04 -2.97 -34.38
CA MET A 925 -34.68 -2.63 -33.09
C MET A 925 -35.48 -3.78 -32.45
N ALA A 926 -35.88 -4.79 -33.24
CA ALA A 926 -36.58 -5.97 -32.76
C ALA A 926 -35.64 -7.07 -32.21
N TRP A 927 -34.32 -6.87 -32.28
CA TRP A 927 -33.35 -7.81 -31.75
C TRP A 927 -33.32 -7.81 -30.21
N PRO A 928 -33.17 -8.99 -29.57
CA PRO A 928 -33.00 -10.31 -30.16
C PRO A 928 -34.33 -11.00 -30.51
N GLU A 929 -34.49 -11.46 -31.76
CA GLU A 929 -35.64 -12.30 -32.16
C GLU A 929 -35.40 -13.78 -31.83
N PHE A 930 -34.16 -14.26 -31.99
CA PHE A 930 -33.63 -15.51 -31.43
C PHE A 930 -32.13 -15.33 -31.15
N GLY A 931 -31.63 -15.85 -30.03
CA GLY A 931 -30.22 -15.70 -29.68
C GLY A 931 -29.77 -16.65 -28.57
N MET A 932 -28.61 -17.26 -28.76
CA MET A 932 -27.85 -17.91 -27.69
C MET A 932 -27.07 -16.83 -26.94
N ILE A 933 -27.32 -16.70 -25.64
CA ILE A 933 -26.62 -15.77 -24.75
C ILE A 933 -25.69 -16.61 -23.87
N SER A 934 -24.38 -16.40 -24.00
CA SER A 934 -23.37 -17.00 -23.12
C SER A 934 -22.88 -15.93 -22.14
N ILE A 935 -23.14 -16.13 -20.86
CA ILE A 935 -22.68 -15.27 -19.76
C ILE A 935 -21.86 -16.13 -18.82
N SER A 936 -20.74 -15.58 -18.33
CA SER A 936 -19.91 -16.22 -17.32
C SER A 936 -19.47 -15.23 -16.24
N ASN A 937 -19.56 -15.67 -14.98
CA ASN A 937 -19.17 -15.05 -13.71
C ASN A 937 -19.84 -13.71 -13.35
N LEU A 938 -20.83 -13.72 -12.43
CA LEU A 938 -21.54 -12.54 -11.95
C LEU A 938 -21.83 -12.57 -10.42
N GLU A 939 -20.83 -12.87 -9.59
CA GLU A 939 -21.08 -13.25 -8.18
C GLU A 939 -21.32 -12.12 -7.14
N ASP A 940 -20.80 -10.88 -7.27
CA ASP A 940 -20.76 -9.94 -6.13
C ASP A 940 -21.66 -8.68 -6.25
N PRO A 941 -22.58 -8.40 -5.29
CA PRO A 941 -23.33 -7.14 -5.23
C PRO A 941 -22.45 -5.99 -4.69
N VAL A 942 -21.76 -5.28 -5.58
CA VAL A 942 -20.89 -4.16 -5.18
C VAL A 942 -21.67 -2.84 -5.16
N MET A 943 -21.53 -2.12 -4.05
CA MET A 943 -21.89 -0.71 -3.95
C MET A 943 -20.65 0.17 -4.08
N PHE A 944 -20.82 1.34 -4.68
CA PHE A 944 -19.81 2.37 -4.85
C PHE A 944 -19.72 3.25 -3.60
N ASP A 945 -18.54 3.80 -3.33
CA ASP A 945 -18.39 4.78 -2.26
C ASP A 945 -19.08 6.09 -2.68
N GLY A 946 -19.94 6.64 -1.83
CA GLY A 946 -20.74 7.81 -2.20
C GLY A 946 -22.14 7.76 -1.60
N THR A 947 -23.11 8.46 -2.20
CA THR A 947 -24.48 8.48 -1.67
C THR A 947 -25.28 7.26 -2.12
N ILE A 948 -26.32 6.89 -1.36
CA ILE A 948 -27.30 5.89 -1.80
C ILE A 948 -27.93 6.29 -3.14
N ARG A 949 -28.25 7.58 -3.31
CA ARG A 949 -28.75 8.14 -4.57
C ARG A 949 -27.79 7.87 -5.73
N GLY A 950 -26.51 8.22 -5.57
CA GLY A 950 -25.48 8.02 -6.58
C GLY A 950 -25.20 6.54 -6.86
N ASN A 951 -25.48 5.66 -5.90
CA ASN A 951 -25.41 4.22 -6.09
C ASN A 951 -26.56 3.66 -6.92
N LEU A 952 -27.79 4.13 -6.71
CA LEU A 952 -28.98 3.66 -7.43
C LEU A 952 -29.07 4.27 -8.83
N ASP A 953 -28.73 5.56 -8.94
CA ASP A 953 -28.77 6.35 -10.16
C ASP A 953 -27.52 7.24 -10.23
N PRO A 954 -26.37 6.70 -10.67
CA PRO A 954 -25.13 7.46 -10.76
C PRO A 954 -25.19 8.62 -11.75
N MET A 955 -26.18 8.60 -12.66
CA MET A 955 -26.32 9.58 -13.74
C MET A 955 -27.34 10.68 -13.41
N ASN A 956 -28.04 10.59 -12.27
CA ASN A 956 -29.17 11.47 -11.94
C ASN A 956 -30.21 11.54 -13.08
N GLU A 957 -30.44 10.42 -13.77
CA GLU A 957 -31.45 10.31 -14.83
C GLU A 957 -32.87 10.32 -14.28
N TYR A 958 -33.05 9.90 -13.02
CA TYR A 958 -34.35 9.75 -12.39
C TYR A 958 -34.57 10.77 -11.26
N PRO A 959 -35.80 11.32 -11.14
CA PRO A 959 -36.17 12.17 -10.01
C PRO A 959 -36.23 11.37 -8.71
N ASP A 960 -35.99 12.02 -7.58
CA ASP A 960 -36.02 11.40 -6.24
C ASP A 960 -37.32 10.66 -5.97
N SER A 961 -38.46 11.14 -6.50
CA SER A 961 -39.76 10.47 -6.37
C SER A 961 -39.76 9.05 -6.92
N ARG A 962 -39.09 8.85 -8.07
CA ARG A 962 -38.98 7.54 -8.70
C ARG A 962 -38.00 6.63 -7.94
N ILE A 963 -36.93 7.20 -7.39
CA ILE A 963 -35.97 6.46 -6.56
C ILE A 963 -36.64 5.99 -5.27
N TRP A 964 -37.38 6.85 -4.59
CA TRP A 964 -38.13 6.47 -3.39
C TRP A 964 -39.18 5.39 -3.67
N GLU A 965 -39.91 5.49 -4.79
CA GLU A 965 -40.83 4.43 -5.22
C GLU A 965 -40.12 3.07 -5.32
N VAL A 966 -38.94 3.04 -5.95
CA VAL A 966 -38.17 1.81 -6.11
C VAL A 966 -37.58 1.32 -4.78
N VAL A 967 -37.05 2.22 -3.95
CA VAL A 967 -36.51 1.88 -2.62
C VAL A 967 -37.60 1.33 -1.69
N ASP A 968 -38.83 1.85 -1.78
CA ASP A 968 -40.00 1.33 -1.06
C ASP A 968 -40.40 -0.06 -1.57
N LYS A 969 -40.42 -0.27 -2.88
CA LYS A 969 -40.67 -1.59 -3.49
C LYS A 969 -39.62 -2.63 -3.07
N CYS A 970 -38.37 -2.22 -2.90
CA CYS A 970 -37.29 -3.05 -2.37
C CYS A 970 -37.35 -3.25 -0.84
N GLN A 971 -38.38 -2.77 -0.15
CA GLN A 971 -38.52 -2.80 1.31
C GLN A 971 -37.38 -2.11 2.08
N LEU A 972 -36.57 -1.30 1.41
CA LEU A 972 -35.48 -0.54 2.02
C LEU A 972 -35.93 0.83 2.53
N GLY A 973 -37.14 1.28 2.17
CA GLY A 973 -37.66 2.62 2.47
C GLY A 973 -37.58 3.02 3.93
N ASN A 974 -38.01 2.16 4.86
CA ASN A 974 -37.97 2.45 6.29
C ASN A 974 -36.53 2.53 6.82
N VAL A 975 -35.65 1.64 6.34
CA VAL A 975 -34.24 1.60 6.74
C VAL A 975 -33.53 2.87 6.26
N VAL A 976 -33.70 3.26 5.00
CA VAL A 976 -33.09 4.47 4.45
C VAL A 976 -33.67 5.73 5.12
N ARG A 977 -34.98 5.79 5.40
CA ARG A 977 -35.59 6.94 6.11
C ARG A 977 -35.12 7.08 7.56
N SER A 978 -34.68 5.99 8.19
CA SER A 978 -34.15 6.01 9.57
C SER A 978 -32.73 6.57 9.66
N THR A 979 -32.00 6.65 8.54
CA THR A 979 -30.68 7.28 8.47
C THR A 979 -30.79 8.81 8.48
N GLU A 980 -29.81 9.50 9.06
CA GLU A 980 -29.85 10.97 9.22
C GLU A 980 -29.94 11.70 7.88
N LYS A 981 -29.24 11.19 6.84
CA LYS A 981 -29.17 11.84 5.52
C LYS A 981 -30.03 11.20 4.44
N LYS A 982 -30.79 10.15 4.75
CA LYS A 982 -31.70 9.46 3.81
C LYS A 982 -31.00 9.02 2.51
N LEU A 983 -31.41 9.52 1.34
CA LEU A 983 -30.78 9.18 0.06
C LEU A 983 -29.34 9.72 -0.09
N ASP A 984 -28.99 10.73 0.71
CA ASP A 984 -27.65 11.31 0.76
C ASP A 984 -26.76 10.66 1.83
N GLU A 985 -27.22 9.58 2.45
CA GLU A 985 -26.43 8.78 3.38
C GLU A 985 -25.23 8.16 2.65
N ILE A 986 -24.08 8.12 3.34
CA ILE A 986 -22.81 7.72 2.75
C ILE A 986 -22.68 6.19 2.81
N VAL A 987 -22.45 5.57 1.67
CA VAL A 987 -22.03 4.19 1.50
C VAL A 987 -20.50 4.13 1.64
N ILE A 988 -20.00 3.28 2.54
CA ILE A 988 -18.57 3.16 2.87
C ILE A 988 -18.05 1.79 2.43
N GLU A 989 -16.84 1.73 1.87
CA GLU A 989 -16.05 0.54 1.51
C GLU A 989 -16.89 -0.60 0.93
N ASN A 990 -17.28 -0.49 -0.34
CA ASN A 990 -18.13 -1.48 -1.02
C ASN A 990 -19.48 -1.77 -0.32
N GLY A 991 -19.93 -0.85 0.54
CA GLY A 991 -21.17 -0.96 1.31
C GLY A 991 -21.03 -1.72 2.64
N ASP A 992 -19.87 -1.73 3.27
CA ASP A 992 -19.61 -2.36 4.57
C ASP A 992 -20.48 -1.88 5.73
N ASN A 993 -21.09 -0.71 5.60
CA ASN A 993 -22.14 -0.25 6.50
C ASN A 993 -23.53 -0.90 6.28
N TRP A 994 -23.69 -1.76 5.26
CA TRP A 994 -24.93 -2.45 4.90
C TRP A 994 -24.75 -3.97 4.92
N SER A 995 -25.80 -4.68 5.36
CA SER A 995 -25.82 -6.15 5.34
C SER A 995 -25.81 -6.69 3.91
N MET A 996 -25.36 -7.93 3.72
CA MET A 996 -25.37 -8.57 2.40
C MET A 996 -26.77 -8.58 1.76
N GLY A 997 -27.81 -8.85 2.54
CA GLY A 997 -29.20 -8.77 2.07
C GLY A 997 -29.63 -7.38 1.65
N GLN A 998 -29.20 -6.34 2.36
CA GLN A 998 -29.49 -4.95 1.98
C GLN A 998 -28.75 -4.56 0.70
N ARG A 999 -27.49 -4.96 0.53
CA ARG A 999 -26.73 -4.71 -0.71
C ARG A 999 -27.42 -5.35 -1.91
N GLN A 1000 -27.89 -6.59 -1.78
CA GLN A 1000 -28.66 -7.26 -2.83
C GLN A 1000 -29.96 -6.53 -3.17
N LEU A 1001 -30.70 -6.04 -2.17
CA LEU A 1001 -31.90 -5.24 -2.39
C LEU A 1001 -31.60 -3.89 -3.08
N PHE A 1002 -30.47 -3.25 -2.79
CA PHE A 1002 -30.02 -2.06 -3.54
C PHE A 1002 -29.67 -2.40 -5.00
N CYS A 1003 -29.03 -3.54 -5.25
CA CYS A 1003 -28.79 -4.04 -6.60
C CYS A 1003 -30.10 -4.29 -7.35
N LEU A 1004 -31.10 -4.89 -6.70
CA LEU A 1004 -32.44 -5.08 -7.26
C LEU A 1004 -33.11 -3.73 -7.58
N GLY A 1005 -32.92 -2.73 -6.74
CA GLY A 1005 -33.36 -1.36 -6.98
C GLY A 1005 -32.76 -0.75 -8.27
N ARG A 1006 -31.47 -0.97 -8.54
CA ARG A 1006 -30.83 -0.53 -9.80
C ARG A 1006 -31.51 -1.15 -11.03
N ILE A 1007 -31.88 -2.43 -10.93
CA ILE A 1007 -32.50 -3.20 -12.02
C ILE A 1007 -33.94 -2.69 -12.26
N LEU A 1008 -34.70 -2.43 -11.20
CA LEU A 1008 -36.06 -1.88 -11.27
C LEU A 1008 -36.11 -0.48 -11.90
N LEU A 1009 -35.07 0.34 -11.72
CA LEU A 1009 -34.96 1.63 -12.38
C LEU A 1009 -34.78 1.48 -13.90
N ARG A 1010 -33.94 0.53 -14.34
CA ARG A 1010 -33.59 0.32 -15.77
C ARG A 1010 -34.67 -0.37 -16.62
N LYS A 1011 -35.56 -1.17 -16.02
CA LYS A 1011 -36.64 -1.92 -16.74
C LYS A 1011 -36.12 -2.79 -17.89
N SER A 1012 -35.12 -3.63 -17.63
CA SER A 1012 -34.58 -4.57 -18.62
C SER A 1012 -35.58 -5.69 -18.98
N LYS A 1013 -35.61 -6.12 -20.26
CA LYS A 1013 -36.47 -7.22 -20.75
C LYS A 1013 -35.93 -8.62 -20.46
N ILE A 1014 -34.61 -8.72 -20.29
CA ILE A 1014 -33.91 -9.95 -19.93
C ILE A 1014 -33.17 -9.66 -18.62
N LEU A 1015 -33.39 -10.52 -17.63
CA LEU A 1015 -32.79 -10.44 -16.31
C LEU A 1015 -31.97 -11.70 -16.07
N VAL A 1016 -30.75 -11.53 -15.59
CA VAL A 1016 -29.85 -12.63 -15.23
C VAL A 1016 -29.50 -12.48 -13.76
N LEU A 1017 -29.82 -13.51 -12.98
CA LEU A 1017 -29.60 -13.59 -11.55
C LEU A 1017 -28.59 -14.70 -11.28
N ASP A 1018 -27.40 -14.32 -10.79
CA ASP A 1018 -26.34 -15.26 -10.44
C ASP A 1018 -26.24 -15.33 -8.92
N GLU A 1019 -26.70 -16.44 -8.33
CA GLU A 1019 -26.68 -16.70 -6.89
C GLU A 1019 -27.24 -15.58 -6.00
N ALA A 1020 -28.23 -14.84 -6.52
CA ALA A 1020 -28.72 -13.60 -5.93
C ALA A 1020 -29.30 -13.72 -4.51
N THR A 1021 -29.36 -14.91 -3.89
CA THR A 1021 -29.88 -15.14 -2.53
C THR A 1021 -29.02 -16.09 -1.68
N ALA A 1022 -27.83 -16.49 -2.15
CA ALA A 1022 -27.00 -17.51 -1.50
C ALA A 1022 -26.57 -17.13 -0.07
N SER A 1023 -26.20 -15.86 0.15
CA SER A 1023 -25.66 -15.33 1.41
C SER A 1023 -26.67 -14.55 2.27
N VAL A 1024 -27.98 -14.79 2.08
CA VAL A 1024 -29.05 -14.00 2.69
C VAL A 1024 -29.98 -14.86 3.53
N ASP A 1025 -30.47 -14.34 4.65
CA ASP A 1025 -31.38 -15.07 5.53
C ASP A 1025 -32.71 -15.42 4.83
N SER A 1026 -33.40 -16.45 5.31
CA SER A 1026 -34.61 -16.95 4.64
C SER A 1026 -35.75 -15.92 4.57
N ALA A 1027 -35.81 -14.95 5.49
CA ALA A 1027 -36.85 -13.92 5.46
C ALA A 1027 -36.57 -12.90 4.35
N THR A 1028 -35.33 -12.42 4.23
CA THR A 1028 -34.93 -11.50 3.16
C THR A 1028 -34.91 -12.17 1.78
N ASP A 1029 -34.55 -13.46 1.67
CA ASP A 1029 -34.65 -14.25 0.44
C ASP A 1029 -36.09 -14.28 -0.10
N ARG A 1030 -37.06 -14.52 0.78
CA ARG A 1030 -38.49 -14.48 0.43
C ARG A 1030 -38.92 -13.10 -0.10
N ILE A 1031 -38.44 -12.02 0.52
CA ILE A 1031 -38.72 -10.65 0.06
C ILE A 1031 -38.19 -10.43 -1.36
N ILE A 1032 -36.95 -10.83 -1.63
CA ILE A 1032 -36.32 -10.71 -2.96
C ILE A 1032 -37.12 -11.49 -4.00
N GLN A 1033 -37.50 -12.73 -3.69
CA GLN A 1033 -38.31 -13.57 -4.58
C GLN A 1033 -39.69 -12.98 -4.88
N GLU A 1034 -40.34 -12.40 -3.87
CA GLU A 1034 -41.64 -11.75 -4.03
C GLU A 1034 -41.55 -10.54 -4.96
N ILE A 1035 -40.52 -9.70 -4.80
CA ILE A 1035 -40.27 -8.55 -5.69
C ILE A 1035 -40.01 -9.02 -7.12
N ILE A 1036 -39.19 -10.06 -7.30
CA ILE A 1036 -38.87 -10.60 -8.64
C ILE A 1036 -40.15 -11.04 -9.36
N ARG A 1037 -41.03 -11.77 -8.68
CA ARG A 1037 -42.30 -12.26 -9.25
C ARG A 1037 -43.27 -11.14 -9.61
N GLN A 1038 -43.36 -10.12 -8.76
CA GLN A 1038 -44.32 -9.04 -8.95
C GLN A 1038 -43.87 -8.05 -10.03
N GLU A 1039 -42.61 -7.62 -9.99
CA GLU A 1039 -42.12 -6.52 -10.82
C GLU A 1039 -41.53 -6.97 -12.17
N PHE A 1040 -41.12 -8.24 -12.31
CA PHE A 1040 -40.51 -8.77 -13.54
C PHE A 1040 -41.34 -9.84 -14.25
N LYS A 1041 -42.65 -9.87 -14.01
CA LYS A 1041 -43.57 -10.86 -14.62
C LYS A 1041 -43.52 -10.92 -16.15
N ASP A 1042 -43.32 -9.78 -16.81
CA ASP A 1042 -43.27 -9.67 -18.28
C ASP A 1042 -41.83 -9.68 -18.84
N CYS A 1043 -40.87 -10.19 -18.07
CA CYS A 1043 -39.45 -10.25 -18.44
C CYS A 1043 -38.95 -11.70 -18.47
N THR A 1044 -37.96 -11.99 -19.29
CA THR A 1044 -37.26 -13.29 -19.25
C THR A 1044 -36.26 -13.29 -18.10
N VAL A 1045 -36.42 -14.20 -17.13
CA VAL A 1045 -35.51 -14.32 -15.97
C VAL A 1045 -34.72 -15.61 -16.06
N LEU A 1046 -33.40 -15.50 -16.14
CA LEU A 1046 -32.47 -16.63 -16.01
C LEU A 1046 -31.84 -16.58 -14.62
N ALA A 1047 -32.13 -17.56 -13.78
CA ALA A 1047 -31.63 -17.61 -12.40
C ALA A 1047 -30.74 -18.83 -12.17
N ILE A 1048 -29.54 -18.58 -11.64
CA ILE A 1048 -28.63 -19.58 -11.10
C ILE A 1048 -28.78 -19.53 -9.58
N ALA A 1049 -29.11 -20.65 -8.94
CA ALA A 1049 -29.29 -20.68 -7.48
C ALA A 1049 -28.93 -22.05 -6.88
N HIS A 1050 -28.37 -22.01 -5.66
CA HIS A 1050 -28.07 -23.18 -4.84
C HIS A 1050 -29.20 -23.57 -3.88
N ARG A 1051 -30.22 -22.70 -3.72
CA ARG A 1051 -31.35 -22.94 -2.82
C ARG A 1051 -32.52 -23.52 -3.59
N MET A 1052 -32.99 -24.68 -3.14
CA MET A 1052 -34.09 -25.38 -3.80
C MET A 1052 -35.38 -24.55 -3.85
N ASN A 1053 -35.67 -23.78 -2.80
CA ASN A 1053 -36.86 -22.92 -2.71
C ASN A 1053 -36.87 -21.80 -3.76
N THR A 1054 -35.71 -21.42 -4.28
CA THR A 1054 -35.56 -20.41 -5.32
C THR A 1054 -35.84 -20.98 -6.71
N VAL A 1055 -35.48 -22.24 -6.94
CA VAL A 1055 -35.52 -22.87 -8.28
C VAL A 1055 -36.84 -23.59 -8.54
N ILE A 1056 -37.53 -24.07 -7.50
CA ILE A 1056 -38.73 -24.93 -7.65
C ILE A 1056 -39.92 -24.24 -8.34
N ASP A 1057 -39.99 -22.91 -8.24
CA ASP A 1057 -41.05 -22.08 -8.81
C ASP A 1057 -40.70 -21.57 -10.23
N SER A 1058 -39.62 -22.07 -10.84
CA SER A 1058 -39.21 -21.71 -12.21
C SER A 1058 -40.02 -22.47 -13.25
N ASP A 1059 -40.27 -21.84 -14.41
CA ASP A 1059 -40.98 -22.50 -15.52
C ASP A 1059 -40.19 -23.71 -16.08
N LEU A 1060 -38.86 -23.58 -16.11
CA LEU A 1060 -37.92 -24.59 -16.60
C LEU A 1060 -36.68 -24.62 -15.70
N ILE A 1061 -36.11 -25.81 -15.50
CA ILE A 1061 -34.89 -26.03 -14.71
C ILE A 1061 -33.84 -26.66 -15.61
N LEU A 1062 -32.63 -26.11 -15.54
CA LEU A 1062 -31.44 -26.61 -16.22
C LEU A 1062 -30.40 -27.05 -15.17
N VAL A 1063 -30.02 -28.33 -15.20
CA VAL A 1063 -28.99 -28.89 -14.30
C VAL A 1063 -27.70 -29.06 -15.10
N LEU A 1064 -26.62 -28.45 -14.60
CA LEU A 1064 -25.29 -28.53 -15.19
C LEU A 1064 -24.38 -29.43 -14.33
N GLY A 1065 -23.57 -30.26 -14.98
CA GLY A 1065 -22.54 -31.08 -14.34
C GLY A 1065 -21.34 -31.28 -15.27
N GLU A 1066 -20.14 -31.09 -14.72
CA GLU A 1066 -18.86 -31.26 -15.44
C GLU A 1066 -18.76 -30.45 -16.76
N GLY A 1067 -19.38 -29.28 -16.80
CA GLY A 1067 -19.39 -28.41 -18.00
C GLY A 1067 -20.38 -28.84 -19.09
N SER A 1068 -21.27 -29.79 -18.81
CA SER A 1068 -22.34 -30.26 -19.71
C SER A 1068 -23.72 -30.11 -19.08
N ILE A 1069 -24.77 -29.98 -19.90
CA ILE A 1069 -26.16 -29.99 -19.44
C ILE A 1069 -26.55 -31.43 -19.15
N LEU A 1070 -26.82 -31.74 -17.89
CA LEU A 1070 -27.27 -33.07 -17.46
C LEU A 1070 -28.76 -33.25 -17.70
N GLU A 1071 -29.57 -32.26 -17.30
CA GLU A 1071 -31.04 -32.33 -17.35
C GLU A 1071 -31.64 -30.96 -17.68
N TYR A 1072 -32.75 -30.95 -18.43
CA TYR A 1072 -33.50 -29.75 -18.78
C TYR A 1072 -34.97 -30.07 -19.00
N ASP A 1073 -35.85 -29.66 -18.07
CA ASP A 1073 -37.31 -29.77 -18.21
C ASP A 1073 -38.03 -28.94 -17.13
N ALA A 1074 -39.37 -28.98 -17.13
CA ALA A 1074 -40.18 -28.38 -16.07
C ALA A 1074 -39.97 -29.11 -14.71
N PRO A 1075 -39.98 -28.37 -13.57
CA PRO A 1075 -39.73 -28.95 -12.24
C PRO A 1075 -40.61 -30.16 -11.92
N THR A 1076 -41.89 -30.08 -12.29
CA THR A 1076 -42.88 -31.14 -12.03
C THR A 1076 -42.54 -32.46 -12.72
N LYS A 1077 -41.96 -32.42 -13.92
CA LYS A 1077 -41.54 -33.62 -14.65
C LYS A 1077 -40.21 -34.17 -14.13
N LEU A 1078 -39.28 -33.29 -13.77
CA LEU A 1078 -38.00 -33.71 -13.18
C LEU A 1078 -38.23 -34.40 -11.83
N LEU A 1079 -39.16 -33.92 -11.01
CA LEU A 1079 -39.54 -34.54 -9.74
C LEU A 1079 -40.21 -35.91 -9.88
N GLN A 1080 -40.95 -36.13 -10.97
CA GLN A 1080 -41.61 -37.42 -11.25
C GLN A 1080 -40.63 -38.50 -11.69
N ARG A 1081 -39.47 -38.11 -12.24
CA ARG A 1081 -38.40 -39.01 -12.65
C ARG A 1081 -37.57 -39.41 -11.43
N GLU A 1082 -37.47 -40.70 -11.13
CA GLU A 1082 -36.68 -41.18 -9.99
C GLU A 1082 -35.17 -41.19 -10.25
N ASP A 1083 -34.77 -41.23 -11.52
CA ASP A 1083 -33.39 -41.18 -11.99
C ASP A 1083 -32.82 -39.76 -12.05
N SER A 1084 -33.69 -38.73 -12.06
CA SER A 1084 -33.32 -37.32 -12.12
C SER A 1084 -32.44 -36.89 -10.94
N THR A 1085 -31.34 -36.22 -11.26
CA THR A 1085 -30.41 -35.55 -10.35
C THR A 1085 -31.14 -34.48 -9.54
N PHE A 1086 -32.06 -33.74 -10.16
CA PHE A 1086 -32.92 -32.76 -9.48
C PHE A 1086 -33.87 -33.44 -8.46
N SER A 1087 -34.46 -34.58 -8.82
CA SER A 1087 -35.30 -35.40 -7.92
C SER A 1087 -34.50 -35.95 -6.73
N LYS A 1088 -33.26 -36.40 -6.96
CA LYS A 1088 -32.36 -36.86 -5.89
C LYS A 1088 -32.01 -35.72 -4.92
N LEU A 1089 -31.66 -34.55 -5.44
CA LEU A 1089 -31.36 -33.35 -4.63
C LEU A 1089 -32.57 -32.90 -3.78
N THR A 1090 -33.79 -32.97 -4.32
CA THR A 1090 -35.03 -32.63 -3.58
C THR A 1090 -35.44 -33.71 -2.57
N LYS A 1091 -35.30 -34.99 -2.91
CA LYS A 1091 -35.55 -36.10 -1.96
C LYS A 1091 -34.59 -36.04 -0.77
N GLU A 1092 -33.31 -35.72 -0.98
CA GLU A 1092 -32.36 -35.51 0.11
C GLU A 1092 -32.77 -34.33 1.00
N TYR A 1093 -33.20 -33.21 0.42
CA TYR A 1093 -33.66 -32.04 1.17
C TYR A 1093 -34.92 -32.33 2.02
N SER A 1094 -35.86 -33.11 1.48
CA SER A 1094 -37.11 -33.46 2.17
C SER A 1094 -36.94 -34.53 3.25
N GLN A 1095 -36.07 -35.52 3.03
CA GLN A 1095 -35.72 -36.53 4.04
C GLN A 1095 -35.08 -35.90 5.28
N GLN A 1096 -34.32 -34.82 5.14
CA GLN A 1096 -33.72 -34.08 6.27
C GLN A 1096 -34.77 -33.43 7.18
N SER A 1097 -35.83 -32.87 6.60
CA SER A 1097 -36.98 -32.31 7.34
C SER A 1097 -37.75 -33.40 8.10
N GLN A 1098 -37.92 -34.58 7.47
CA GLN A 1098 -38.62 -35.72 8.07
C GLN A 1098 -37.79 -36.46 9.13
N HIS A 1099 -36.46 -36.54 8.98
CA HIS A 1099 -35.57 -37.13 9.99
C HIS A 1099 -35.57 -36.29 11.28
N PHE A 1100 -35.70 -34.97 11.17
CA PHE A 1100 -35.86 -34.05 12.30
C PHE A 1100 -37.25 -34.18 12.96
N LYS A 1101 -38.32 -34.33 12.17
CA LYS A 1101 -39.67 -34.63 12.70
C LYS A 1101 -39.73 -35.98 13.41
N SER A 1102 -39.07 -37.01 12.89
CA SER A 1102 -39.10 -38.37 13.45
C SER A 1102 -38.20 -38.54 14.68
N SER A 1103 -37.05 -37.87 14.78
CA SER A 1103 -36.26 -37.82 16.02
C SER A 1103 -36.97 -37.04 17.13
N THR A 1104 -37.74 -36.02 16.79
CA THR A 1104 -38.61 -35.29 17.75
C THR A 1104 -39.85 -36.11 18.15
N ALA A 1105 -40.37 -36.97 17.27
CA ALA A 1105 -41.53 -37.81 17.54
C ALA A 1105 -41.19 -39.13 18.26
N MET A 1106 -40.08 -39.80 17.93
CA MET A 1106 -39.63 -41.01 18.61
C MET A 1106 -39.28 -40.77 20.08
N HIS A 1107 -38.77 -39.58 20.43
CA HIS A 1107 -38.50 -39.24 21.83
C HIS A 1107 -39.74 -38.78 22.62
N ARG A 1108 -40.85 -38.41 21.97
CA ARG A 1108 -42.15 -38.22 22.65
C ARG A 1108 -42.85 -39.53 23.03
N MET A 1109 -42.51 -40.64 22.37
CA MET A 1109 -43.04 -41.97 22.71
C MET A 1109 -42.22 -42.70 23.78
N GLY A 1110 -41.09 -42.14 24.25
CA GLY A 1110 -40.30 -42.67 25.36
C GLY A 1110 -40.63 -42.08 26.73
N SER A 1111 -41.60 -41.17 26.81
CA SER A 1111 -42.04 -40.51 28.04
C SER A 1111 -43.57 -40.53 28.16
N TYR A 1112 -44.13 -41.72 28.24
CA TYR A 1112 -45.45 -42.01 28.83
C TYR A 1112 -45.35 -43.31 29.63
#